data_AF-A0A0F9XGZ8-F1
#
_entry.id   AF-A0A0F9XGZ8-F1
#
_cell.length_a   1.000
_cell.length_b   1.000
_cell.length_c   1.000
_cell.angle_alpha   90.00
_cell.angle_beta   90.00
_cell.angle_gamma   90.00
#
_symmetry.space_group_name_H-M   'P 1'
#
loop_
_entity.id
_entity.type
_entity.pdbx_description
1 polymer ?
#
loop_
_entity_poly.entity_id
_entity_poly.type
_entity_poly.pdbx_seq_one_letter_code
_entity_poly.pdbx_strand_id
1 'polypeptide(L)'
;MRLINTRTLKLHQFHGKPPPYAILSHTWGHEEVSFQDFQSPELREKLAGFSKISATRKKAYSHGLDYAWVDTCCIDKTSSAELGEAINSMFKWYRDSAIAYAFLEDYPSSKIENAAVNTTSVGFGHSRWFTRGWTLQELIAPQRLEFYNKSWENVGENKSIAKELEEITGVDAFVLNGGPLQQVSVGGRLSWAANRETTREEDLAYCLFGLFDVNMPLIYGEGGKAFLRLQEHILQQSDDHTIFAWQAATASTDRDMGYGLFAQSPRDFHNFAKGSWRRGLPEYNTPSEFERLFRVWGSNVPQDPITVSNKGIRITSLVKDIRHPWASGDLVILLLNRCNIGFSTTVGIYLKRLGSGQYARVRANELARVYSESNTTLTSIYGIKSTSDIAGLYFEEPWTTTARVVEEYHEEEKSQNESESVRKRYQNAFCLRRNLLQDSRLFYGSQLRQILIKDSHNIWRAFHFDVKDHDGDLVIKTYPNFYALFLFESPNYETSVFLILLTRINNGNYEYDVGVKSLDGDDTIEWHQSLSTVEEFVQTKIKFQARQTTPGIKLLLNPGQSPSERPLADYCKPGAGPDIIPLAFFSSYPSTDWFGNVDSCNLTTSTTQSSECKAVEKDIKYCQSQGKKIMLSIGGGGGSVQFDNMTSIQDLANQLWGMFGPVQANYTGPRPFGTAVLDGFDMDIENPDSAFSYAFFVQEMNQLFETDHSKKYYMTGAPQCIVPDANMGDMMFNGKFDLLYIQFYNTPQCSARGAISGYNPKDGSLQYFSYDAFQEFITVSFSQSKGAKLYIGLPASPDAADNDENYFLTPDEAAKLINEYRYHPGFGGIMLWDAGSSDQAVTNGCTYSQEIQSILKTGKVCPKKY
;
A
#
# COMPACT_ATOMS: atom_id res chain seq x y z
N MET A 1 28.28 0.01 -27.42
CA MET A 1 28.48 1.48 -27.32
C MET A 1 28.59 2.09 -28.72
N ARG A 2 28.10 3.31 -28.94
CA ARG A 2 28.30 4.06 -30.21
C ARG A 2 29.18 5.29 -29.98
N LEU A 3 30.05 5.60 -30.94
CA LEU A 3 31.00 6.71 -30.86
C LEU A 3 30.96 7.56 -32.13
N ILE A 4 31.17 8.86 -31.98
CA ILE A 4 31.33 9.83 -33.07
C ILE A 4 32.76 9.76 -33.57
N ASN A 5 32.96 9.51 -34.86
CA ASN A 5 34.27 9.63 -35.49
C ASN A 5 34.66 11.11 -35.60
N THR A 6 35.81 11.49 -35.03
CA THR A 6 36.26 12.89 -34.95
C THR A 6 36.80 13.43 -36.26
N ARG A 7 36.86 12.65 -37.34
CA ARG A 7 37.23 13.13 -38.68
C ARG A 7 36.01 13.31 -39.57
N THR A 8 35.07 12.37 -39.50
CA THR A 8 33.95 12.27 -40.44
C THR A 8 32.59 12.70 -39.87
N LEU A 9 32.47 12.89 -38.55
CA LEU A 9 31.19 13.14 -37.86
C LEU A 9 30.13 12.06 -38.13
N LYS A 10 30.56 10.80 -38.30
CA LYS A 10 29.68 9.63 -38.39
C LYS A 10 29.67 8.84 -37.09
N LEU A 11 28.53 8.23 -36.76
CA LEU A 11 28.42 7.31 -35.62
C LEU A 11 28.87 5.91 -36.01
N HIS A 12 29.79 5.34 -35.23
CA HIS A 12 30.27 3.96 -35.37
C HIS A 12 29.85 3.16 -34.13
N GLN A 13 29.32 1.95 -34.35
CA GLN A 13 28.94 1.03 -33.28
C GLN A 13 30.09 0.07 -32.98
N PHE A 14 30.37 -0.12 -31.70
CA PHE A 14 31.37 -1.04 -31.20
C PHE A 14 30.74 -2.05 -30.25
N HIS A 15 30.96 -3.33 -30.55
CA HIS A 15 30.63 -4.47 -29.70
C HIS A 15 31.90 -4.91 -28.97
N GLY A 16 31.88 -5.00 -27.64
CA GLY A 16 33.05 -5.30 -26.82
C GLY A 16 33.85 -4.05 -26.40
N LYS A 17 35.18 -4.14 -26.43
CA LYS A 17 36.07 -3.05 -25.97
C LYS A 17 36.20 -1.96 -27.04
N PRO A 18 35.73 -0.72 -26.81
CA PRO A 18 35.87 0.37 -27.77
C PRO A 18 37.33 0.84 -27.90
N PRO A 19 37.70 1.48 -29.04
CA PRO A 19 38.97 2.18 -29.16
C PRO A 19 39.04 3.37 -28.19
N PRO A 20 40.22 3.93 -27.88
CA PRO A 20 40.33 5.13 -27.03
C PRO A 20 39.46 6.28 -27.55
N TYR A 21 38.73 6.92 -26.65
CA TYR A 21 37.74 7.94 -26.98
C TYR A 21 37.70 9.04 -25.92
N ALA A 22 37.28 10.23 -26.34
CA ALA A 22 36.89 11.30 -25.43
C ALA A 22 35.40 11.17 -25.06
N ILE A 23 35.00 11.66 -23.89
CA ILE A 23 33.60 11.68 -23.46
C ILE A 23 33.19 13.09 -23.04
N LEU A 24 32.01 13.55 -23.45
CA LEU A 24 31.46 14.85 -23.05
C LEU A 24 30.53 14.68 -21.85
N SER A 25 30.85 15.37 -20.76
CA SER A 25 29.97 15.64 -19.64
C SER A 25 29.40 17.05 -19.78
N HIS A 26 28.07 17.19 -19.80
CA HIS A 26 27.43 18.48 -19.95
C HIS A 26 26.02 18.49 -19.37
N THR A 27 25.49 19.68 -19.16
CA THR A 27 24.09 19.88 -18.79
C THR A 27 23.27 20.21 -20.03
N TRP A 28 22.14 19.54 -20.24
CA TRP A 28 21.32 19.77 -21.43
C TRP A 28 20.80 21.22 -21.45
N GLY A 29 20.91 21.85 -22.61
CA GLY A 29 20.44 23.19 -22.95
C GLY A 29 19.26 23.13 -23.92
N HIS A 30 19.03 24.24 -24.63
CA HIS A 30 18.01 24.28 -25.68
C HIS A 30 18.48 23.55 -26.94
N GLU A 31 17.57 22.79 -27.56
CA GLU A 31 17.76 22.12 -28.86
C GLU A 31 18.98 21.17 -28.90
N GLU A 32 19.03 20.20 -27.97
CA GLU A 32 20.01 19.12 -28.03
C GLU A 32 19.82 18.24 -29.27
N VAL A 33 20.93 17.78 -29.84
CA VAL A 33 20.91 16.87 -30.99
C VAL A 33 20.66 15.44 -30.49
N SER A 34 19.51 14.87 -30.83
CA SER A 34 19.20 13.46 -30.54
C SER A 34 19.97 12.50 -31.45
N PHE A 35 19.89 11.19 -31.18
CA PHE A 35 20.43 10.17 -32.07
C PHE A 35 19.82 10.28 -33.49
N GLN A 36 18.51 10.52 -33.57
CA GLN A 36 17.75 10.64 -34.81
C GLN A 36 18.19 11.88 -35.60
N ASP A 37 18.31 13.03 -34.92
CA ASP A 37 18.75 14.28 -35.57
C ASP A 37 20.18 14.15 -36.11
N PHE A 38 21.05 13.45 -35.38
CA PHE A 38 22.46 13.29 -35.74
C PHE A 38 22.68 12.54 -37.06
N GLN A 39 21.71 11.69 -37.47
CA GLN A 39 21.76 10.97 -38.75
C GLN A 39 21.58 11.88 -39.95
N SER A 40 20.98 13.07 -39.77
CA SER A 40 20.76 14.04 -40.84
C SER A 40 21.71 15.23 -40.69
N PRO A 41 22.71 15.40 -41.59
CA PRO A 41 23.61 16.54 -41.55
C PRO A 41 22.89 17.90 -41.56
N GLU A 42 21.83 18.02 -42.38
CA GLU A 42 21.05 19.26 -42.51
C GLU A 42 20.25 19.61 -41.26
N LEU A 43 19.78 18.60 -40.50
CA LEU A 43 19.03 18.82 -39.27
C LEU A 43 19.96 19.12 -38.10
N ARG A 44 20.98 18.27 -37.89
CA ARG A 44 21.90 18.45 -36.76
C ARG A 44 22.61 19.80 -36.79
N GLU A 45 23.01 20.29 -37.97
CA GLU A 45 23.75 21.55 -38.08
C GLU A 45 22.92 22.79 -37.77
N LYS A 46 21.58 22.68 -37.78
CA LYS A 46 20.66 23.77 -37.42
C LYS A 46 20.38 23.86 -35.92
N LEU A 47 20.58 22.77 -35.17
CA LEU A 47 20.28 22.70 -33.74
C LEU A 47 21.39 23.34 -32.91
N ALA A 48 21.03 24.16 -31.92
CA ALA A 48 21.98 24.87 -31.08
C ALA A 48 22.97 23.93 -30.36
N GLY A 49 22.50 22.76 -29.91
CA GLY A 49 23.33 21.75 -29.22
C GLY A 49 24.47 21.17 -30.06
N PHE A 50 24.42 21.28 -31.39
CA PHE A 50 25.48 20.77 -32.28
C PHE A 50 26.81 21.48 -32.09
N SER A 51 26.78 22.75 -31.68
CA SER A 51 27.98 23.52 -31.37
C SER A 51 28.87 22.83 -30.32
N LYS A 52 28.27 22.25 -29.27
CA LYS A 52 28.97 21.50 -28.22
C LYS A 52 29.57 20.21 -28.76
N ILE A 53 28.83 19.48 -29.62
CA ILE A 53 29.32 18.25 -30.24
C ILE A 53 30.51 18.54 -31.18
N SER A 54 30.40 19.60 -31.98
CA SER A 54 31.47 20.05 -32.88
C SER A 54 32.73 20.46 -32.11
N ALA A 55 32.58 21.20 -31.01
CA ALA A 55 33.69 21.59 -30.16
C ALA A 55 34.34 20.39 -29.44
N THR A 56 33.54 19.47 -28.88
CA THR A 56 34.00 18.19 -28.31
C THR A 56 34.81 17.40 -29.33
N ARG A 57 34.30 17.30 -30.56
CA ARG A 57 34.98 16.63 -31.68
C ARG A 57 36.32 17.27 -32.00
N LYS A 58 36.39 18.61 -32.07
CA LYS A 58 37.65 19.34 -32.31
C LYS A 58 38.67 19.12 -31.20
N LYS A 59 38.22 19.13 -29.93
CA LYS A 59 39.08 18.86 -28.77
C LYS A 59 39.61 17.44 -28.74
N ALA A 60 38.74 16.45 -28.91
CA ALA A 60 39.13 15.04 -29.04
C ALA A 60 40.18 14.85 -30.14
N TYR A 61 39.97 15.44 -31.31
CA TYR A 61 40.95 15.40 -32.41
C TYR A 61 42.30 16.02 -32.03
N SER A 62 42.29 17.17 -31.34
CA SER A 62 43.53 17.84 -30.89
C SER A 62 44.31 17.03 -29.84
N HIS A 63 43.63 16.15 -29.10
CA HIS A 63 44.24 15.21 -28.16
C HIS A 63 44.61 13.87 -28.82
N GLY A 64 44.55 13.77 -30.15
CA GLY A 64 44.91 12.56 -30.89
C GLY A 64 43.89 11.43 -30.81
N LEU A 65 42.64 11.73 -30.43
CA LEU A 65 41.56 10.74 -30.32
C LEU A 65 40.67 10.78 -31.57
N ASP A 66 40.55 9.63 -32.24
CA ASP A 66 39.72 9.46 -33.43
C ASP A 66 38.22 9.32 -33.09
N TYR A 67 37.86 9.17 -31.81
CA TYR A 67 36.49 8.95 -31.36
C TYR A 67 36.10 9.83 -30.17
N ALA A 68 34.83 10.23 -30.15
CA ALA A 68 34.21 10.94 -29.03
C ALA A 68 32.82 10.35 -28.72
N TRP A 69 32.36 10.48 -27.47
CA TRP A 69 31.03 10.08 -27.04
C TRP A 69 30.26 11.26 -26.46
N VAL A 70 28.98 11.36 -26.82
CA VAL A 70 28.04 12.35 -26.30
C VAL A 70 26.70 11.65 -26.06
N ASP A 71 26.18 11.70 -24.84
CA ASP A 71 24.96 11.01 -24.39
C ASP A 71 23.72 11.40 -25.22
N THR A 72 23.67 12.63 -25.73
CA THR A 72 22.51 13.13 -26.48
C THR A 72 22.28 12.39 -27.79
N CYS A 73 23.36 12.03 -28.50
CA CYS A 73 23.30 11.42 -29.83
C CYS A 73 23.95 10.05 -29.96
N CYS A 74 24.74 9.60 -28.98
CA CYS A 74 25.31 8.24 -28.98
C CYS A 74 24.38 7.18 -28.37
N ILE A 75 23.29 7.59 -27.72
CA ILE A 75 22.26 6.70 -27.13
C ILE A 75 20.94 6.91 -27.85
N ASP A 76 20.26 5.82 -28.22
CA ASP A 76 18.94 5.87 -28.81
C ASP A 76 17.92 5.79 -27.69
N LYS A 77 17.47 6.96 -27.26
CA LYS A 77 16.53 7.10 -26.15
C LYS A 77 15.12 6.61 -26.49
N THR A 78 14.85 6.28 -27.76
CA THR A 78 13.58 5.66 -28.19
C THR A 78 13.55 4.15 -27.93
N SER A 79 14.73 3.54 -27.76
CA SER A 79 14.88 2.13 -27.37
C SER A 79 15.05 2.01 -25.86
N SER A 80 14.02 1.52 -25.16
CA SER A 80 14.08 1.29 -23.71
C SER A 80 15.18 0.30 -23.32
N ALA A 81 15.43 -0.71 -24.15
CA ALA A 81 16.51 -1.67 -23.96
C ALA A 81 17.90 -1.00 -24.05
N GLU A 82 18.12 -0.17 -25.08
CA GLU A 82 19.39 0.55 -25.22
C GLU A 82 19.58 1.59 -24.11
N LEU A 83 18.53 2.34 -23.77
CA LEU A 83 18.57 3.30 -22.68
C LEU A 83 18.90 2.63 -21.34
N GLY A 84 18.30 1.46 -21.08
CA GLY A 84 18.58 0.64 -19.90
C GLY A 84 20.02 0.14 -19.85
N GLU A 85 20.55 -0.39 -20.96
CA GLU A 85 21.95 -0.81 -21.08
C GLU A 85 22.91 0.37 -20.88
N ALA A 86 22.59 1.51 -21.48
CA ALA A 86 23.41 2.71 -21.42
C ALA A 86 23.51 3.28 -20.00
N ILE A 87 22.39 3.41 -19.29
CA ILE A 87 22.38 3.91 -17.91
C ILE A 87 23.17 2.99 -16.98
N ASN A 88 22.97 1.66 -17.07
CA ASN A 88 23.73 0.69 -16.28
C ASN A 88 25.22 0.64 -16.66
N SER A 89 25.60 1.14 -17.84
CA SER A 89 26.99 1.16 -18.32
C SER A 89 27.67 2.53 -18.20
N MET A 90 26.94 3.59 -17.85
CA MET A 90 27.41 4.97 -18.01
C MET A 90 28.68 5.25 -17.19
N PHE A 91 28.70 4.86 -15.92
CA PHE A 91 29.87 5.01 -15.06
C PHE A 91 31.10 4.31 -15.64
N LYS A 92 30.93 3.09 -16.17
CA LYS A 92 32.00 2.34 -16.82
C LYS A 92 32.50 3.08 -18.07
N TRP A 93 31.62 3.65 -18.87
CA TRP A 93 32.01 4.43 -20.05
C TRP A 93 32.80 5.69 -19.68
N TYR A 94 32.37 6.42 -18.65
CA TYR A 94 33.16 7.56 -18.15
C TYR A 94 34.53 7.12 -17.60
N ARG A 95 34.58 6.05 -16.81
CA ARG A 95 35.83 5.51 -16.27
C ARG A 95 36.82 5.04 -17.33
N ASP A 96 36.32 4.35 -18.35
CA ASP A 96 37.14 3.74 -19.39
C ASP A 96 37.47 4.73 -20.54
N SER A 97 37.00 5.98 -20.46
CA SER A 97 37.33 7.05 -21.41
C SER A 97 38.81 7.49 -21.27
N ALA A 98 39.42 7.92 -22.37
CA ALA A 98 40.78 8.45 -22.34
C ALA A 98 40.86 9.84 -21.71
N ILE A 99 39.79 10.64 -21.90
CA ILE A 99 39.61 11.97 -21.32
C ILE A 99 38.12 12.33 -21.30
N ALA A 100 37.68 12.94 -20.22
CA ALA A 100 36.36 13.55 -20.12
C ALA A 100 36.47 15.08 -20.21
N TYR A 101 35.52 15.70 -20.89
CA TYR A 101 35.36 17.16 -20.94
C TYR A 101 34.09 17.56 -20.19
N ALA A 102 34.21 18.30 -19.09
CA ALA A 102 33.08 18.93 -18.42
C ALA A 102 32.84 20.31 -19.03
N PHE A 103 31.77 20.45 -19.81
CA PHE A 103 31.40 21.73 -20.42
C PHE A 103 30.39 22.49 -19.54
N LEU A 104 30.82 23.64 -19.03
CA LEU A 104 30.06 24.52 -18.15
C LEU A 104 29.43 25.66 -18.97
N GLU A 105 28.23 25.41 -19.51
CA GLU A 105 27.54 26.34 -20.43
C GLU A 105 27.16 27.68 -19.80
N ASP A 106 26.98 27.70 -18.48
CA ASP A 106 26.60 28.86 -17.67
C ASP A 106 27.78 29.55 -16.99
N TYR A 107 28.99 29.03 -17.14
CA TYR A 107 30.20 29.65 -16.62
C TYR A 107 30.83 30.57 -17.69
N PRO A 108 30.92 31.89 -17.46
CA PRO A 108 31.35 32.85 -18.47
C PRO A 108 32.86 32.74 -18.77
N SER A 109 33.33 33.50 -19.76
CA SER A 109 34.74 33.54 -20.09
C SER A 109 35.57 34.13 -18.94
N SER A 110 36.83 33.69 -18.86
CA SER A 110 37.80 34.15 -17.85
C SER A 110 37.97 35.68 -17.83
N LYS A 111 37.74 36.35 -18.96
CA LYS A 111 37.78 37.82 -19.09
C LYS A 111 36.63 38.53 -18.38
N ILE A 112 35.45 37.91 -18.34
CA ILE A 112 34.24 38.47 -17.71
C ILE A 112 34.27 38.20 -16.19
N GLU A 113 34.74 37.02 -15.78
CA GLU A 113 34.88 36.67 -14.36
C GLU A 113 35.85 37.59 -13.62
N ASN A 114 37.00 37.90 -14.22
CA ASN A 114 37.96 38.87 -13.68
C ASN A 114 37.42 40.32 -13.63
N ALA A 115 36.32 40.64 -14.33
CA ALA A 115 35.64 41.92 -14.26
C ALA A 115 34.48 41.93 -13.23
N ALA A 116 33.98 40.75 -12.86
CA ALA A 116 32.83 40.54 -11.97
C ALA A 116 33.21 40.30 -10.50
N VAL A 117 34.46 40.58 -10.11
CA VAL A 117 35.08 40.27 -8.80
C VAL A 117 34.27 40.74 -7.57
N ASN A 118 33.29 41.64 -7.76
CA ASN A 118 32.42 42.15 -6.69
C ASN A 118 31.00 41.55 -6.63
N THR A 119 30.62 40.58 -7.49
CA THR A 119 29.30 39.94 -7.45
C THR A 119 29.40 38.48 -7.03
N THR A 120 28.68 38.10 -5.97
CA THR A 120 28.65 36.72 -5.42
C THR A 120 28.02 35.68 -6.35
N SER A 121 27.43 36.09 -7.48
CA SER A 121 26.63 35.25 -8.38
C SER A 121 27.36 34.68 -9.60
N VAL A 122 28.66 34.97 -9.78
CA VAL A 122 29.44 34.54 -10.96
C VAL A 122 30.75 33.89 -10.47
N GLY A 123 30.81 32.56 -10.49
CA GLY A 123 32.04 31.83 -10.13
C GLY A 123 31.93 30.34 -10.45
N PHE A 124 33.08 29.67 -10.55
CA PHE A 124 33.20 28.26 -10.95
C PHE A 124 32.20 27.34 -10.25
N GLY A 125 32.10 27.41 -8.92
CA GLY A 125 31.17 26.59 -8.12
C GLY A 125 29.67 26.88 -8.30
N HIS A 126 29.28 27.97 -8.97
CA HIS A 126 27.87 28.29 -9.25
C HIS A 126 27.33 27.65 -10.53
N SER A 127 28.17 26.95 -11.30
CA SER A 127 27.67 26.25 -12.48
C SER A 127 26.65 25.19 -12.08
N ARG A 128 25.51 25.18 -12.79
CA ARG A 128 24.48 24.15 -12.70
C ARG A 128 25.03 22.75 -12.88
N TRP A 129 26.20 22.59 -13.54
CA TRP A 129 26.86 21.29 -13.66
C TRP A 129 27.12 20.61 -12.32
N PHE A 130 27.49 21.36 -11.27
CA PHE A 130 27.76 20.79 -9.95
C PHE A 130 26.50 20.35 -9.19
N THR A 131 25.33 20.80 -9.63
CA THR A 131 24.04 20.52 -8.98
C THR A 131 23.23 19.43 -9.70
N ARG A 132 23.63 18.97 -10.89
CA ARG A 132 22.90 17.90 -11.60
C ARG A 132 23.25 16.52 -11.07
N GLY A 133 22.27 15.63 -10.94
CA GLY A 133 22.49 14.26 -10.44
C GLY A 133 23.49 13.46 -11.30
N TRP A 134 23.25 13.39 -12.61
CA TRP A 134 24.06 12.62 -13.55
C TRP A 134 25.53 13.02 -13.57
N THR A 135 25.86 14.31 -13.41
CA THR A 135 27.25 14.78 -13.44
C THR A 135 28.09 14.30 -12.25
N LEU A 136 27.48 13.69 -11.22
CA LEU A 136 28.21 13.12 -10.09
C LEU A 136 29.10 11.96 -10.50
N GLN A 137 28.54 11.00 -11.23
CA GLN A 137 29.34 9.89 -11.78
C GLN A 137 30.30 10.38 -12.86
N GLU A 138 29.96 11.44 -13.59
CA GLU A 138 30.81 12.04 -14.61
C GLU A 138 32.02 12.79 -14.01
N LEU A 139 31.87 13.28 -12.77
CA LEU A 139 32.96 13.85 -11.97
C LEU A 139 33.91 12.78 -11.45
N ILE A 140 33.36 11.67 -10.95
CA ILE A 140 34.08 10.67 -10.16
C ILE A 140 34.72 9.59 -11.03
N ALA A 141 34.01 9.12 -12.06
CA ALA A 141 34.42 7.94 -12.81
C ALA A 141 35.68 8.16 -13.67
N PRO A 142 35.83 9.26 -14.44
CA PRO A 142 36.96 9.44 -15.34
C PRO A 142 38.30 9.56 -14.61
N GLN A 143 39.35 8.95 -15.19
CA GLN A 143 40.72 9.08 -14.68
C GLN A 143 41.33 10.46 -14.94
N ARG A 144 40.86 11.15 -15.98
CA ARG A 144 41.23 12.51 -16.38
C ARG A 144 39.99 13.27 -16.82
N LEU A 145 39.67 14.36 -16.13
CA LEU A 145 38.53 15.23 -16.43
C LEU A 145 39.02 16.67 -16.51
N GLU A 146 38.75 17.33 -17.64
CA GLU A 146 39.06 18.74 -17.86
C GLU A 146 37.80 19.59 -17.91
N PHE A 147 37.78 20.69 -17.15
CA PHE A 147 36.69 21.65 -17.12
C PHE A 147 36.87 22.74 -18.17
N TYR A 148 35.78 23.08 -18.85
CA TYR A 148 35.74 24.09 -19.90
C TYR A 148 34.58 25.05 -19.67
N ASN A 149 34.83 26.35 -19.78
CA ASN A 149 33.78 27.37 -19.68
C ASN A 149 32.94 27.47 -20.97
N LYS A 150 31.95 28.38 -21.00
CA LYS A 150 31.07 28.61 -22.17
C LYS A 150 31.82 28.92 -23.47
N SER A 151 33.03 29.47 -23.37
CA SER A 151 33.91 29.80 -24.51
C SER A 151 34.91 28.69 -24.86
N TRP A 152 34.78 27.49 -24.26
CA TRP A 152 35.72 26.37 -24.41
C TRP A 152 37.17 26.69 -24.01
N GLU A 153 37.35 27.65 -23.10
CA GLU A 153 38.63 27.91 -22.43
C GLU A 153 38.80 26.90 -21.29
N ASN A 154 40.01 26.36 -21.12
CA ASN A 154 40.32 25.39 -20.07
C ASN A 154 40.32 26.10 -18.71
N VAL A 155 39.59 25.54 -17.74
CA VAL A 155 39.46 26.05 -16.37
C VAL A 155 40.41 25.29 -15.43
N GLY A 156 40.50 23.97 -15.59
CA GLY A 156 41.37 23.12 -14.78
C GLY A 156 41.14 21.63 -15.03
N GLU A 157 42.00 20.80 -14.45
CA GLU A 157 41.87 19.34 -14.44
C GLU A 157 41.43 18.88 -13.05
N ASN A 158 40.53 17.89 -12.94
CA ASN A 158 39.98 17.42 -11.68
C ASN A 158 41.00 17.19 -10.56
N LYS A 159 42.17 16.62 -10.87
CA LYS A 159 43.24 16.37 -9.89
C LYS A 159 43.95 17.64 -9.42
N SER A 160 44.12 18.62 -10.31
CA SER A 160 44.82 19.88 -9.97
C SER A 160 43.96 20.79 -9.09
N ILE A 161 42.64 20.73 -9.24
CA ILE A 161 41.66 21.49 -8.45
C ILE A 161 40.85 20.61 -7.48
N ALA A 162 41.38 19.44 -7.08
CA ALA A 162 40.65 18.47 -6.26
C ALA A 162 40.15 19.03 -4.92
N LYS A 163 40.90 19.94 -4.29
CA LYS A 163 40.48 20.60 -3.04
C LYS A 163 39.32 21.56 -3.25
N GLU A 164 39.39 22.38 -4.30
CA GLU A 164 38.30 23.29 -4.68
C GLU A 164 37.04 22.50 -5.05
N LEU A 165 37.19 21.39 -5.77
CA LEU A 165 36.09 20.49 -6.09
C LEU A 165 35.52 19.80 -4.85
N GLU A 166 36.33 19.41 -3.87
CA GLU A 166 35.85 18.88 -2.59
C GLU A 166 35.00 19.92 -1.85
N GLU A 167 35.42 21.20 -1.86
CA GLU A 167 34.65 22.30 -1.26
C GLU A 167 33.31 22.54 -1.97
N ILE A 168 33.30 22.50 -3.32
CA ILE A 168 32.09 22.71 -4.11
C ILE A 168 31.13 21.51 -3.99
N THR A 169 31.64 20.30 -4.15
CA THR A 169 30.81 19.10 -4.37
C THR A 169 30.62 18.25 -3.11
N GLY A 170 31.55 18.34 -2.16
CA GLY A 170 31.64 17.43 -1.02
C GLY A 170 32.25 16.07 -1.34
N VAL A 171 32.65 15.80 -2.58
CA VAL A 171 33.35 14.57 -2.96
C VAL A 171 34.78 14.65 -2.43
N ASP A 172 35.20 13.64 -1.67
CA ASP A 172 36.53 13.62 -1.05
C ASP A 172 37.64 13.84 -2.09
N ALA A 173 38.59 14.75 -1.80
CA ALA A 173 39.75 14.94 -2.67
C ALA A 173 40.54 13.63 -2.85
N PHE A 174 40.49 12.72 -1.87
CA PHE A 174 41.02 11.36 -2.00
C PHE A 174 40.42 10.60 -3.20
N VAL A 175 39.10 10.66 -3.36
CA VAL A 175 38.39 9.99 -4.46
C VAL A 175 38.64 10.71 -5.77
N LEU A 176 38.61 12.05 -5.79
CA LEU A 176 38.90 12.86 -6.98
C LEU A 176 40.33 12.65 -7.50
N ASN A 177 41.26 12.27 -6.62
CA ASN A 177 42.63 11.89 -6.98
C ASN A 177 42.78 10.43 -7.43
N GLY A 178 41.68 9.66 -7.53
CA GLY A 178 41.67 8.27 -7.98
C GLY A 178 41.66 7.23 -6.86
N GLY A 179 41.38 7.63 -5.62
CA GLY A 179 41.19 6.71 -4.51
C GLY A 179 39.97 5.78 -4.73
N PRO A 180 40.03 4.51 -4.29
CA PRO A 180 38.94 3.55 -4.47
C PRO A 180 37.69 3.94 -3.66
N LEU A 181 36.52 3.88 -4.31
CA LEU A 181 35.22 4.20 -3.72
C LEU A 181 34.86 3.31 -2.53
N GLN A 182 35.35 2.07 -2.50
CA GLN A 182 35.09 1.10 -1.43
C GLN A 182 35.73 1.50 -0.09
N GLN A 183 36.67 2.45 -0.09
CA GLN A 183 37.25 3.00 1.14
C GLN A 183 36.41 4.14 1.73
N VAL A 184 35.36 4.57 1.02
CA VAL A 184 34.39 5.54 1.51
C VAL A 184 33.11 4.81 1.89
N SER A 185 32.56 5.16 3.06
CA SER A 185 31.33 4.57 3.55
C SER A 185 30.15 4.78 2.59
N VAL A 186 29.16 3.90 2.64
CA VAL A 186 27.93 4.03 1.86
C VAL A 186 27.24 5.37 2.14
N GLY A 187 27.09 5.75 3.42
CA GLY A 187 26.50 7.03 3.80
C GLY A 187 27.29 8.23 3.27
N GLY A 188 28.64 8.16 3.28
CA GLY A 188 29.50 9.19 2.71
C GLY A 188 29.32 9.34 1.20
N ARG A 189 29.26 8.23 0.47
CA ARG A 189 29.00 8.23 -0.99
C ARG A 189 27.61 8.77 -1.33
N LEU A 190 26.58 8.40 -0.57
CA LEU A 190 25.21 8.92 -0.74
C LEU A 190 25.13 10.43 -0.50
N SER A 191 25.94 10.96 0.43
CA SER A 191 25.98 12.40 0.73
C SER A 191 26.43 13.28 -0.44
N TRP A 192 27.21 12.74 -1.38
CA TRP A 192 27.65 13.48 -2.57
C TRP A 192 26.51 13.81 -3.54
N ALA A 193 25.37 13.14 -3.38
CA ALA A 193 24.14 13.40 -4.11
C ALA A 193 23.12 14.23 -3.31
N ALA A 194 23.40 14.58 -2.05
CA ALA A 194 22.46 15.30 -1.19
C ALA A 194 22.04 16.67 -1.75
N ASN A 195 22.96 17.39 -2.39
CA ASN A 195 22.70 18.71 -2.98
C ASN A 195 22.41 18.67 -4.49
N ARG A 196 22.09 17.49 -5.03
CA ARG A 196 21.91 17.31 -6.48
C ARG A 196 20.44 17.16 -6.86
N GLU A 197 20.14 17.55 -8.08
CA GLU A 197 18.81 17.58 -8.65
C GLU A 197 18.77 16.90 -10.02
N THR A 198 17.63 16.28 -10.31
CA THR A 198 17.35 15.60 -11.58
C THR A 198 16.01 16.07 -12.13
N THR A 199 15.79 15.86 -13.42
CA THR A 199 14.52 16.24 -14.06
C THR A 199 13.41 15.24 -13.74
N ARG A 200 13.75 13.94 -13.73
CA ARG A 200 12.85 12.87 -13.27
C ARG A 200 13.25 12.49 -11.85
N GLU A 201 12.27 12.17 -11.02
CA GLU A 201 12.50 11.84 -9.61
C GLU A 201 13.37 10.58 -9.47
N GLU A 202 13.12 9.57 -10.30
CA GLU A 202 13.82 8.28 -10.26
C GLU A 202 15.31 8.39 -10.62
N ASP A 203 15.67 9.40 -11.43
CA ASP A 203 17.05 9.65 -11.84
C ASP A 203 17.95 9.99 -10.62
N LEU A 204 17.39 10.45 -9.50
CA LEU A 204 18.15 10.62 -8.24
C LEU A 204 18.76 9.29 -7.77
N ALA A 205 18.11 8.17 -8.05
CA ALA A 205 18.64 6.83 -7.79
C ALA A 205 19.49 6.32 -8.95
N TYR A 206 19.00 6.46 -10.19
CA TYR A 206 19.66 5.87 -11.37
C TYR A 206 21.04 6.48 -11.65
N CYS A 207 21.23 7.77 -11.33
CA CYS A 207 22.53 8.41 -11.49
C CYS A 207 23.61 7.89 -10.51
N LEU A 208 23.23 7.06 -9.52
CA LEU A 208 24.11 6.52 -8.49
C LEU A 208 24.54 5.07 -8.73
N PHE A 209 23.97 4.37 -9.71
CA PHE A 209 24.22 2.94 -9.95
C PHE A 209 25.71 2.60 -9.98
N GLY A 210 26.48 3.35 -10.77
CA GLY A 210 27.91 3.10 -10.88
C GLY A 210 28.75 3.48 -9.67
N LEU A 211 28.28 4.41 -8.82
CA LEU A 211 28.96 4.73 -7.55
C LEU A 211 28.89 3.55 -6.56
N PHE A 212 27.86 2.72 -6.68
CA PHE A 212 27.61 1.57 -5.81
C PHE A 212 27.78 0.22 -6.50
N ASP A 213 28.17 0.18 -7.78
CA ASP A 213 28.26 -1.03 -8.60
C ASP A 213 26.95 -1.84 -8.57
N VAL A 214 25.82 -1.15 -8.74
CA VAL A 214 24.47 -1.74 -8.78
C VAL A 214 23.98 -1.82 -10.23
N ASN A 215 23.32 -2.92 -10.56
CA ASN A 215 22.55 -3.06 -11.80
C ASN A 215 21.11 -3.43 -11.45
N MET A 216 20.15 -2.62 -11.88
CA MET A 216 18.72 -2.85 -11.63
C MET A 216 17.86 -2.29 -12.77
N PRO A 217 16.64 -2.83 -12.99
CA PRO A 217 15.73 -2.34 -14.02
C PRO A 217 15.31 -0.88 -13.79
N LEU A 218 15.17 -0.12 -14.88
CA LEU A 218 14.64 1.24 -14.86
C LEU A 218 13.13 1.21 -14.97
N ILE A 219 12.43 1.72 -13.96
CA ILE A 219 10.98 1.85 -13.92
C ILE A 219 10.63 3.33 -13.77
N TYR A 220 10.46 4.04 -14.88
CA TYR A 220 9.97 5.42 -14.83
C TYR A 220 8.48 5.44 -14.47
N GLY A 221 8.09 6.27 -13.50
CA GLY A 221 6.75 6.32 -12.92
C GLY A 221 6.65 5.73 -11.50
N GLU A 222 7.74 5.18 -10.95
CA GLU A 222 7.76 4.65 -9.58
C GLU A 222 8.10 5.71 -8.51
N GLY A 223 8.53 6.92 -8.91
CA GLY A 223 8.88 8.02 -8.02
C GLY A 223 10.01 7.66 -7.05
N GLY A 224 9.94 8.16 -5.81
CA GLY A 224 10.94 7.91 -4.77
C GLY A 224 11.19 6.43 -4.42
N LYS A 225 10.33 5.50 -4.85
CA LYS A 225 10.56 4.05 -4.71
C LYS A 225 11.83 3.57 -5.41
N ALA A 226 12.27 4.27 -6.46
CA ALA A 226 13.55 3.98 -7.12
C ALA A 226 14.74 4.07 -6.15
N PHE A 227 14.74 5.06 -5.24
CA PHE A 227 15.80 5.23 -4.24
C PHE A 227 15.73 4.19 -3.12
N LEU A 228 14.53 3.73 -2.75
CA LEU A 228 14.35 2.61 -1.83
C LEU A 228 14.93 1.32 -2.43
N ARG A 229 14.61 1.02 -3.69
CA ARG A 229 15.17 -0.13 -4.43
C ARG A 229 16.69 -0.06 -4.52
N LEU A 230 17.26 1.12 -4.78
CA LEU A 230 18.71 1.30 -4.78
C LEU A 230 19.33 0.92 -3.43
N GLN A 231 18.75 1.37 -2.31
CA GLN A 231 19.22 1.01 -0.98
C GLN A 231 19.10 -0.51 -0.71
N GLU A 232 18.04 -1.16 -1.19
CA GLU A 232 17.91 -2.63 -1.14
C GLU A 232 19.03 -3.34 -1.91
N HIS A 233 19.37 -2.89 -3.12
CA HIS A 233 20.47 -3.47 -3.90
C HIS A 233 21.84 -3.19 -3.26
N ILE A 234 22.04 -2.02 -2.65
CA ILE A 234 23.27 -1.73 -1.90
C ILE A 234 23.42 -2.71 -0.74
N LEU A 235 22.35 -2.99 0.02
CA LEU A 235 22.38 -3.94 1.13
C LEU A 235 22.63 -5.40 0.72
N GLN A 236 22.26 -5.80 -0.50
CA GLN A 236 22.55 -7.14 -1.01
C GLN A 236 24.05 -7.40 -1.17
N GLN A 237 24.86 -6.36 -1.29
CA GLN A 237 26.31 -6.44 -1.52
C GLN A 237 27.15 -5.66 -0.50
N SER A 238 26.53 -5.13 0.56
CA SER A 238 27.21 -4.33 1.57
C SER A 238 26.64 -4.55 2.97
N ASP A 239 27.55 -4.69 3.94
CA ASP A 239 27.28 -4.74 5.38
C ASP A 239 27.50 -3.37 6.06
N ASP A 240 27.56 -2.28 5.29
CA ASP A 240 27.86 -0.95 5.78
C ASP A 240 26.62 -0.29 6.41
N HIS A 241 26.54 -0.31 7.74
CA HIS A 241 25.43 0.27 8.50
C HIS A 241 25.30 1.80 8.33
N THR A 242 26.28 2.49 7.73
CA THR A 242 26.16 3.94 7.47
C THR A 242 25.03 4.28 6.51
N ILE A 243 24.50 3.31 5.77
CA ILE A 243 23.25 3.47 5.00
C ILE A 243 22.05 3.83 5.89
N PHE A 244 22.07 3.50 7.19
CA PHE A 244 21.03 3.87 8.14
C PHE A 244 21.36 5.14 8.93
N ALA A 245 22.56 5.72 8.76
CA ALA A 245 23.03 6.87 9.53
C ALA A 245 22.61 8.23 8.95
N TRP A 246 21.53 8.29 8.20
CA TRP A 246 20.99 9.53 7.64
C TRP A 246 20.29 10.41 8.70
N GLN A 247 20.10 11.70 8.43
CA GLN A 247 19.25 12.62 9.19
C GLN A 247 18.24 13.25 8.24
N ALA A 248 16.95 13.20 8.57
CA ALA A 248 15.90 13.75 7.70
C ALA A 248 16.13 15.25 7.47
N ALA A 249 16.33 15.63 6.21
CA ALA A 249 16.59 17.02 5.83
C ALA A 249 15.40 17.94 6.16
N THR A 250 14.19 17.40 6.10
CA THR A 250 12.93 18.01 6.52
C THR A 250 12.24 17.12 7.55
N ALA A 251 12.82 17.03 8.74
CA ALA A 251 12.26 16.25 9.83
C ALA A 251 11.11 16.98 10.53
N SER A 252 10.16 16.21 11.06
CA SER A 252 9.19 16.73 12.02
C SER A 252 9.90 17.18 13.30
N THR A 253 9.37 18.20 13.95
CA THR A 253 9.78 18.57 15.33
C THR A 253 9.23 17.59 16.36
N ASP A 254 8.28 16.74 15.95
CA ASP A 254 7.79 15.61 16.73
C ASP A 254 8.86 14.51 16.78
N ARG A 255 9.40 14.30 17.98
CA ARG A 255 10.43 13.30 18.24
C ARG A 255 9.89 11.88 18.19
N ASP A 256 8.59 11.70 18.32
CA ASP A 256 8.01 10.38 18.30
C ASP A 256 7.81 9.89 16.87
N MET A 257 7.49 10.72 15.86
CA MET A 257 7.47 10.35 14.42
C MET A 257 8.76 9.58 14.05
N GLY A 258 8.81 8.43 13.36
CA GLY A 258 7.87 7.70 12.55
C GLY A 258 8.38 7.45 11.14
N TYR A 259 9.56 6.83 11.02
CA TYR A 259 10.29 6.70 9.77
C TYR A 259 10.79 5.29 9.52
N GLY A 260 10.84 4.89 8.24
CA GLY A 260 11.48 3.64 7.85
C GLY A 260 12.97 3.67 8.20
N LEU A 261 13.63 2.53 8.10
CA LEU A 261 15.09 2.49 8.22
C LEU A 261 15.78 3.07 6.98
N PHE A 262 15.18 2.94 5.79
CA PHE A 262 15.71 3.56 4.58
C PHE A 262 15.41 5.06 4.54
N ALA A 263 16.37 5.82 4.02
CA ALA A 263 16.21 7.23 3.73
C ALA A 263 15.21 7.43 2.57
N GLN A 264 14.52 8.56 2.57
CA GLN A 264 13.59 8.90 1.48
C GLN A 264 14.33 9.50 0.28
N SER A 265 15.46 10.15 0.52
CA SER A 265 16.24 10.83 -0.51
C SER A 265 17.73 10.84 -0.15
N PRO A 266 18.65 10.94 -1.15
CA PRO A 266 20.05 11.25 -0.87
C PRO A 266 20.24 12.52 -0.02
N ARG A 267 19.28 13.46 -0.04
CA ARG A 267 19.26 14.66 0.80
C ARG A 267 19.38 14.36 2.29
N ASP A 268 18.86 13.22 2.74
CA ASP A 268 18.91 12.83 4.15
C ASP A 268 20.33 12.46 4.61
N PHE A 269 21.30 12.31 3.70
CA PHE A 269 22.70 12.05 4.05
C PHE A 269 23.54 13.33 4.20
N HIS A 270 22.91 14.51 4.32
CA HIS A 270 23.60 15.79 4.46
C HIS A 270 24.55 15.84 5.68
N ASN A 271 24.33 15.01 6.69
CA ASN A 271 25.14 14.92 7.90
C ASN A 271 26.53 14.29 7.71
N PHE A 272 26.76 13.63 6.58
CA PHE A 272 28.07 13.18 6.13
C PHE A 272 28.83 14.24 5.33
N ALA A 273 28.15 15.33 4.91
CA ALA A 273 28.76 16.36 4.09
C ALA A 273 29.81 17.16 4.88
N LYS A 274 31.02 17.29 4.34
CA LYS A 274 32.05 18.16 4.91
C LYS A 274 31.74 19.64 4.61
N GLY A 275 31.96 20.49 5.62
CA GLY A 275 32.18 21.94 5.50
C GLY A 275 30.95 22.80 5.19
N SER A 276 30.68 23.75 6.08
CA SER A 276 29.80 24.92 5.91
C SER A 276 30.52 25.95 5.02
N TRP A 277 29.75 26.72 4.22
CA TRP A 277 30.16 27.64 3.13
C TRP A 277 30.17 27.04 1.72
N ARG A 278 29.09 26.37 1.30
CA ARG A 278 28.93 25.91 -0.08
C ARG A 278 28.32 27.02 -0.95
N ARG A 279 29.15 27.80 -1.64
CA ARG A 279 28.70 28.83 -2.60
C ARG A 279 27.89 28.18 -3.72
N GLY A 280 26.60 28.51 -3.83
CA GLY A 280 25.73 28.09 -4.93
C GLY A 280 24.95 26.79 -4.71
N LEU A 281 25.07 26.13 -3.55
CA LEU A 281 24.25 24.97 -3.18
C LEU A 281 23.22 25.35 -2.10
N PRO A 282 22.02 24.74 -2.07
CA PRO A 282 21.05 24.97 -1.00
C PRO A 282 21.70 24.72 0.37
N GLU A 283 21.65 25.71 1.26
CA GLU A 283 22.16 25.56 2.63
C GLU A 283 21.16 24.78 3.48
N TYR A 284 21.58 23.60 3.95
CA TYR A 284 20.89 22.90 5.04
C TYR A 284 21.47 23.39 6.37
N ASN A 285 20.68 23.38 7.45
CA ASN A 285 21.18 23.62 8.81
C ASN A 285 22.26 22.57 9.09
N THR A 286 23.53 22.94 8.89
CA THR A 286 24.64 22.02 9.07
C THR A 286 24.75 21.74 10.56
N PRO A 287 24.74 20.46 10.97
CA PRO A 287 25.17 20.08 12.31
C PRO A 287 26.56 20.69 12.58
N SER A 288 26.82 21.04 13.84
CA SER A 288 28.12 21.56 14.28
C SER A 288 29.26 20.67 13.79
N GLU A 289 30.49 21.18 13.65
CA GLU A 289 31.62 20.33 13.20
C GLU A 289 31.76 19.05 14.04
N PHE A 290 31.37 19.07 15.32
CA PHE A 290 31.37 17.91 16.21
C PHE A 290 30.28 16.86 15.92
N GLU A 291 29.30 17.13 15.07
CA GLU A 291 28.18 16.24 14.70
C GLU A 291 28.35 15.58 13.33
N ARG A 292 29.37 16.00 12.56
CA ARG A 292 29.66 15.40 11.25
C ARG A 292 30.34 14.04 11.42
N LEU A 293 29.87 13.06 10.65
CA LEU A 293 30.45 11.72 10.62
C LEU A 293 31.65 11.69 9.68
N PHE A 294 32.86 11.83 10.22
CA PHE A 294 34.06 12.03 9.39
C PHE A 294 34.86 10.76 9.07
N ARG A 295 34.84 9.71 9.90
CA ARG A 295 35.64 8.49 9.69
C ARG A 295 34.98 7.27 10.30
N VAL A 296 35.03 6.17 9.55
CA VAL A 296 34.32 4.92 9.83
C VAL A 296 35.35 3.79 9.75
N TRP A 297 35.99 3.43 10.88
CA TRP A 297 36.98 2.33 10.93
C TRP A 297 36.86 1.55 12.25
N GLY A 298 36.63 0.24 12.16
CA GLY A 298 36.66 -0.68 13.31
C GLY A 298 36.27 -2.10 12.90
N SER A 299 36.99 -3.09 13.44
CA SER A 299 36.98 -4.51 13.04
C SER A 299 36.11 -5.44 13.92
N ASN A 300 35.34 -4.91 14.88
CA ASN A 300 34.89 -5.69 16.03
C ASN A 300 33.36 -5.75 16.22
N VAL A 301 32.57 -6.13 15.21
CA VAL A 301 31.14 -6.48 15.38
C VAL A 301 30.65 -7.43 14.25
N PRO A 302 29.49 -8.12 14.37
CA PRO A 302 29.26 -9.45 13.80
C PRO A 302 29.08 -9.44 12.28
N GLN A 303 29.49 -10.54 11.65
CA GLN A 303 29.50 -10.76 10.20
C GLN A 303 28.13 -11.17 9.61
N ASP A 304 27.04 -11.03 10.38
CA ASP A 304 25.73 -11.46 9.90
C ASP A 304 25.28 -10.52 8.77
N PRO A 305 24.94 -11.04 7.59
CA PRO A 305 24.44 -10.22 6.49
C PRO A 305 23.16 -9.51 6.91
N ILE A 306 23.04 -8.23 6.55
CA ILE A 306 21.77 -7.51 6.61
C ILE A 306 20.84 -8.17 5.61
N THR A 307 19.64 -8.60 6.03
CA THR A 307 18.67 -9.21 5.12
C THR A 307 17.40 -8.37 5.03
N VAL A 308 16.84 -8.29 3.83
CA VAL A 308 15.58 -7.61 3.55
C VAL A 308 14.52 -8.67 3.25
N SER A 309 13.38 -8.61 3.93
CA SER A 309 12.27 -9.55 3.76
C SER A 309 10.91 -8.82 3.88
N ASN A 310 9.80 -9.55 3.73
CA ASN A 310 8.46 -9.01 3.98
C ASN A 310 8.26 -8.57 5.45
N LYS A 311 9.06 -9.08 6.39
CA LYS A 311 9.05 -8.65 7.80
C LYS A 311 9.82 -7.35 8.04
N GLY A 312 10.53 -6.83 7.05
CA GLY A 312 11.39 -5.65 7.15
C GLY A 312 12.88 -5.97 6.99
N ILE A 313 13.73 -5.04 7.42
CA ILE A 313 15.19 -5.14 7.40
C ILE A 313 15.65 -5.77 8.70
N ARG A 314 16.26 -6.95 8.62
CA ARG A 314 16.87 -7.62 9.76
C ARG A 314 18.31 -7.13 9.93
N ILE A 315 18.60 -6.57 11.11
CA ILE A 315 19.95 -6.09 11.47
C ILE A 315 20.35 -6.74 12.79
N THR A 316 21.51 -7.40 12.83
CA THR A 316 22.13 -7.89 14.08
C THR A 316 23.17 -6.88 14.54
N SER A 317 22.93 -6.21 15.66
CA SER A 317 23.90 -5.27 16.23
C SER A 317 23.73 -5.13 17.74
N LEU A 318 24.59 -4.34 18.37
CA LEU A 318 24.43 -3.93 19.76
C LEU A 318 23.23 -2.98 19.88
N VAL A 319 22.36 -3.28 20.84
CA VAL A 319 21.17 -2.50 21.17
C VAL A 319 21.30 -2.00 22.60
N LYS A 320 21.07 -0.71 22.80
CA LYS A 320 20.94 -0.10 24.13
C LYS A 320 19.49 0.17 24.42
N ASP A 321 18.96 -0.46 25.45
CA ASP A 321 17.64 -0.15 25.98
C ASP A 321 17.67 1.21 26.69
N ILE A 322 16.81 2.14 26.29
CA ILE A 322 16.67 3.44 26.97
C ILE A 322 15.42 3.36 27.85
N ARG A 323 15.57 2.78 29.05
CA ARG A 323 14.51 2.88 30.07
C ARG A 323 14.46 4.30 30.59
N HIS A 324 13.51 5.09 30.13
CA HIS A 324 13.19 6.36 30.79
C HIS A 324 12.19 6.07 31.93
N PRO A 325 12.35 6.65 33.13
CA PRO A 325 11.43 6.42 34.25
C PRO A 325 9.96 6.78 33.98
N TRP A 326 9.67 7.47 32.87
CA TRP A 326 8.37 8.04 32.53
C TRP A 326 7.89 7.69 31.10
N ALA A 327 8.54 6.75 30.43
CA ALA A 327 8.10 6.23 29.13
C ALA A 327 7.94 4.70 29.21
N SER A 328 6.83 4.16 28.73
CA SER A 328 6.64 2.72 28.54
C SER A 328 7.81 2.14 27.73
N GLY A 329 8.28 0.95 28.11
CA GLY A 329 9.58 0.38 27.74
C GLY A 329 9.77 -0.04 26.28
N ASP A 330 9.60 0.89 25.33
CA ASP A 330 9.54 0.62 23.89
C ASP A 330 10.59 1.35 23.04
N LEU A 331 11.52 2.11 23.64
CA LEU A 331 12.57 2.86 22.93
C LEU A 331 13.96 2.22 23.09
N VAL A 332 14.63 1.96 21.97
CA VAL A 332 15.98 1.41 21.93
C VAL A 332 16.90 2.22 21.02
N ILE A 333 18.20 2.16 21.26
CA ILE A 333 19.22 2.64 20.32
C ILE A 333 19.86 1.44 19.65
N LEU A 334 19.76 1.35 18.33
CA LEU A 334 20.56 0.44 17.53
C LEU A 334 21.91 1.10 17.25
N LEU A 335 23.00 0.52 17.73
CA LEU A 335 24.36 0.98 17.42
C LEU A 335 24.71 0.57 15.99
N LEU A 336 25.20 1.51 15.20
CA LEU A 336 25.57 1.29 13.80
C LEU A 336 27.04 0.85 13.72
N ASN A 337 27.26 -0.33 13.15
CA ASN A 337 28.60 -0.87 12.98
C ASN A 337 29.41 0.04 12.05
N ARG A 338 30.68 0.22 12.40
CA ARG A 338 31.66 1.10 11.74
C ARG A 338 31.50 2.61 11.98
N CYS A 339 30.45 3.11 12.61
CA CYS A 339 30.25 4.56 12.81
C CYS A 339 30.75 5.04 14.18
N ASN A 340 32.07 5.20 14.34
CA ASN A 340 32.70 5.64 15.61
C ASN A 340 33.20 7.09 15.48
N ILE A 341 32.74 7.99 16.37
CA ILE A 341 33.20 9.39 16.40
C ILE A 341 34.24 9.51 17.51
N GLY A 342 35.50 9.18 17.22
CA GLY A 342 36.60 9.23 18.22
C GLY A 342 36.80 7.92 18.99
N PHE A 343 37.58 7.96 20.09
CA PHE A 343 38.06 6.73 20.75
C PHE A 343 37.04 6.03 21.68
N SER A 344 35.90 6.64 22.01
CA SER A 344 34.97 6.09 23.02
C SER A 344 33.46 6.22 22.74
N THR A 345 33.03 6.65 21.55
CA THR A 345 31.60 6.86 21.26
C THR A 345 31.12 6.30 19.92
N THR A 346 30.22 5.32 19.99
CA THR A 346 29.56 4.73 18.83
C THR A 346 28.27 5.46 18.49
N VAL A 347 28.01 5.64 17.19
CA VAL A 347 26.78 6.24 16.67
C VAL A 347 25.66 5.21 16.64
N GLY A 348 24.45 5.63 16.97
CA GLY A 348 23.27 4.81 16.83
C GLY A 348 22.07 5.57 16.28
N ILE A 349 21.01 4.83 16.02
CA ILE A 349 19.71 5.36 15.63
C ILE A 349 18.66 5.02 16.68
N TYR A 350 17.74 5.94 16.92
CA TYR A 350 16.63 5.74 17.85
C TYR A 350 15.53 4.94 17.16
N LEU A 351 15.09 3.88 17.81
CA LEU A 351 14.04 3.00 17.32
C LEU A 351 12.95 2.83 18.36
N LYS A 352 11.69 2.97 17.95
CA LYS A 352 10.52 2.64 18.75
C LYS A 352 9.97 1.28 18.32
N ARG A 353 9.63 0.42 19.28
CA ARG A 353 8.97 -0.86 19.04
C ARG A 353 7.48 -0.62 18.69
N LEU A 354 6.96 -1.33 17.69
CA LEU A 354 5.61 -1.10 17.14
C LEU A 354 4.61 -2.25 17.39
N GLY A 355 4.96 -3.24 18.22
CA GLY A 355 4.25 -4.52 18.31
C GLY A 355 4.78 -5.54 17.28
N SER A 356 4.51 -6.85 17.48
CA SER A 356 4.99 -7.97 16.62
C SER A 356 6.52 -8.20 16.48
N GLY A 357 7.33 -7.43 17.22
CA GLY A 357 8.80 -7.50 17.16
C GLY A 357 9.42 -6.66 16.04
N GLN A 358 8.65 -5.75 15.44
CA GLN A 358 9.13 -4.75 14.48
C GLN A 358 9.44 -3.41 15.16
N TYR A 359 10.31 -2.63 14.50
CA TYR A 359 10.79 -1.33 14.97
C TYR A 359 10.64 -0.27 13.87
N ALA A 360 10.21 0.94 14.27
CA ALA A 360 10.29 2.14 13.44
C ALA A 360 11.43 3.02 13.91
N ARG A 361 12.03 3.76 12.98
CA ARG A 361 12.95 4.83 13.33
C ARG A 361 12.18 6.04 13.86
N VAL A 362 12.68 6.60 14.95
CA VAL A 362 12.18 7.84 15.53
C VAL A 362 13.31 8.85 15.63
N ARG A 363 13.00 10.12 15.94
CA ARG A 363 14.00 11.18 16.06
C ARG A 363 14.91 11.25 14.81
N ALA A 364 14.29 11.20 13.63
CA ALA A 364 15.01 11.11 12.37
C ALA A 364 15.90 12.34 12.08
N ASN A 365 15.73 13.44 12.81
CA ASN A 365 16.61 14.61 12.77
C ASN A 365 17.91 14.47 13.55
N GLU A 366 18.10 13.42 14.36
CA GLU A 366 19.30 13.24 15.18
C GLU A 366 19.84 11.81 15.16
N LEU A 367 21.12 11.69 15.49
CA LEU A 367 21.80 10.41 15.71
C LEU A 367 22.16 10.29 17.19
N ALA A 368 22.04 9.08 17.74
CA ALA A 368 22.41 8.81 19.12
C ALA A 368 23.93 8.71 19.28
N ARG A 369 24.45 9.19 20.41
CA ARG A 369 25.85 8.99 20.82
C ARG A 369 25.89 8.03 22.01
N VAL A 370 26.57 6.91 21.85
CA VAL A 370 26.63 5.85 22.88
C VAL A 370 28.08 5.66 23.32
N TYR A 371 28.37 5.92 24.59
CA TYR A 371 29.70 5.72 25.18
C TYR A 371 30.00 4.23 25.42
N SER A 372 31.27 3.84 25.27
CA SER A 372 31.77 2.46 25.35
C SER A 372 31.44 1.68 26.63
N GLU A 373 31.17 2.36 27.74
CA GLU A 373 30.79 1.73 29.02
C GLU A 373 29.27 1.46 29.15
N SER A 374 28.50 1.71 28.09
CA SER A 374 27.05 1.51 28.11
C SER A 374 26.68 0.02 28.17
N ASN A 375 25.72 -0.34 29.01
CA ASN A 375 25.13 -1.67 29.02
C ASN A 375 24.35 -1.91 27.71
N THR A 376 24.90 -2.72 26.81
CA THR A 376 24.32 -3.03 25.49
C THR A 376 24.19 -4.53 25.30
N THR A 377 23.17 -4.96 24.57
CA THR A 377 22.92 -6.37 24.24
C THR A 377 23.03 -6.60 22.74
N LEU A 378 23.69 -7.69 22.33
CA LEU A 378 23.69 -8.10 20.93
C LEU A 378 22.31 -8.66 20.56
N THR A 379 21.64 -8.10 19.55
CA THR A 379 20.26 -8.45 19.22
C THR A 379 19.99 -8.32 17.72
N SER A 380 19.22 -9.26 17.15
CA SER A 380 18.63 -9.10 15.83
C SER A 380 17.31 -8.34 15.94
N ILE A 381 17.20 -7.20 15.28
CA ILE A 381 15.97 -6.42 15.19
C ILE A 381 15.39 -6.47 13.77
N TYR A 382 14.08 -6.24 13.64
CA TYR A 382 13.41 -6.08 12.36
C TYR A 382 12.90 -4.65 12.24
N GLY A 383 13.58 -3.82 11.46
CA GLY A 383 13.14 -2.45 11.19
C GLY A 383 12.23 -2.38 9.98
N ILE A 384 11.21 -1.54 10.04
CA ILE A 384 10.35 -1.26 8.88
C ILE A 384 11.17 -0.59 7.77
N LYS A 385 10.92 -0.94 6.51
CA LYS A 385 11.75 -0.51 5.38
C LYS A 385 11.58 0.98 5.08
N SER A 386 10.34 1.43 4.86
CA SER A 386 10.03 2.79 4.41
C SER A 386 9.01 3.49 5.31
N THR A 387 8.98 4.84 5.28
CA THR A 387 7.98 5.62 6.04
C THR A 387 6.55 5.36 5.56
N SER A 388 6.35 5.03 4.28
CA SER A 388 5.02 4.62 3.79
C SER A 388 4.53 3.32 4.43
N ASP A 389 5.44 2.44 4.84
CA ASP A 389 5.10 1.22 5.58
C ASP A 389 4.77 1.53 7.07
N ILE A 390 4.96 2.79 7.52
CA ILE A 390 4.68 3.26 8.89
C ILE A 390 3.40 4.08 8.98
N ALA A 391 2.96 4.70 7.88
CA ALA A 391 1.69 5.40 7.79
C ALA A 391 0.54 4.42 8.11
N GLY A 392 0.24 4.31 9.40
CA GLY A 392 -0.34 3.09 9.98
C GLY A 392 -0.13 2.99 11.50
N LEU A 393 0.88 3.64 12.09
CA LEU A 393 1.39 3.27 13.42
C LEU A 393 1.61 4.44 14.42
N TYR A 394 1.18 5.69 14.15
CA TYR A 394 1.73 6.89 14.86
C TYR A 394 0.95 7.59 15.99
N PHE A 395 -0.29 7.25 16.28
CA PHE A 395 -0.90 7.71 17.54
C PHE A 395 -1.34 6.50 18.32
N GLU A 396 -0.69 6.30 19.47
CA GLU A 396 -1.24 5.43 20.51
C GLU A 396 -2.39 6.19 21.23
N GLU A 397 -2.29 7.51 21.48
CA GLU A 397 -3.36 8.34 22.10
C GLU A 397 -3.39 9.83 21.63
N PRO A 398 -4.29 10.27 20.72
CA PRO A 398 -4.38 11.68 20.25
C PRO A 398 -5.17 12.64 21.16
N TRP A 399 -5.29 12.41 22.47
CA TRP A 399 -6.13 13.23 23.37
C TRP A 399 -5.48 13.52 24.74
N THR A 400 -5.97 14.55 25.45
CA THR A 400 -5.58 14.91 26.84
C THR A 400 -6.66 15.75 27.53
N THR A 401 -6.46 16.19 28.77
CA THR A 401 -7.40 17.04 29.53
C THR A 401 -6.91 18.48 29.63
N THR A 402 -7.83 19.44 29.72
CA THR A 402 -7.50 20.86 29.95
C THR A 402 -6.67 21.08 31.22
N ALA A 403 -6.96 20.35 32.30
CA ALA A 403 -6.18 20.39 33.53
C ALA A 403 -4.72 19.98 33.28
N ARG A 404 -4.49 18.93 32.48
CA ARG A 404 -3.15 18.48 32.11
C ARG A 404 -2.43 19.49 31.20
N VAL A 405 -3.14 20.12 30.27
CA VAL A 405 -2.59 21.20 29.44
C VAL A 405 -2.17 22.39 30.29
N VAL A 406 -2.97 22.77 31.30
CA VAL A 406 -2.66 23.86 32.24
C VAL A 406 -1.47 23.51 33.15
N GLU A 407 -1.37 22.26 33.63
CA GLU A 407 -0.17 21.78 34.32
C GLU A 407 1.07 21.87 33.42
N GLU A 408 1.01 21.35 32.19
CA GLU A 408 2.11 21.44 31.22
C GLU A 408 2.52 22.89 30.96
N TYR A 409 1.55 23.81 30.91
CA TYR A 409 1.78 25.23 30.70
C TYR A 409 2.47 25.89 31.92
N HIS A 410 2.03 25.59 33.13
CA HIS A 410 2.63 26.12 34.36
C HIS A 410 3.99 25.50 34.69
N GLU A 411 4.22 24.24 34.30
CA GLU A 411 5.53 23.59 34.37
C GLU A 411 6.52 24.24 33.38
N GLU A 412 6.05 24.60 32.17
CA GLU A 412 6.85 25.34 31.19
C GLU A 412 7.18 26.77 31.69
N GLU A 413 6.21 27.50 32.25
CA GLU A 413 6.43 28.83 32.86
C GLU A 413 7.45 28.82 34.01
N LYS A 414 7.46 27.78 34.85
CA LYS A 414 8.41 27.64 35.96
C LYS A 414 9.84 27.32 35.51
N SER A 415 10.01 26.78 34.31
CA SER A 415 11.31 26.32 33.80
C SER A 415 12.22 27.43 33.27
N GLN A 416 11.72 28.69 33.21
CA GLN A 416 12.39 29.86 32.61
C GLN A 416 12.88 29.69 31.15
N ASN A 417 12.58 28.56 30.51
CA ASN A 417 12.77 28.33 29.09
C ASN A 417 11.48 28.70 28.37
N GLU A 418 11.38 29.94 27.89
CA GLU A 418 10.31 30.39 26.97
C GLU A 418 10.46 29.76 25.57
N SER A 419 10.65 28.43 25.49
CA SER A 419 10.84 27.70 24.25
C SER A 419 9.54 27.04 23.81
N GLU A 420 8.55 27.83 23.37
CA GLU A 420 7.47 27.53 22.40
C GLU A 420 6.86 26.10 22.28
N SER A 421 6.99 25.19 23.26
CA SER A 421 6.77 23.76 23.02
C SER A 421 5.32 23.36 23.27
N VAL A 422 4.71 23.83 24.36
CA VAL A 422 3.32 23.50 24.69
C VAL A 422 2.39 24.20 23.70
N ARG A 423 2.57 25.51 23.45
CA ARG A 423 1.75 26.26 22.48
C ARG A 423 1.76 25.63 21.09
N LYS A 424 2.92 25.18 20.58
CA LYS A 424 3.01 24.49 19.27
C LYS A 424 2.39 23.11 19.28
N ARG A 425 2.57 22.32 20.36
CA ARG A 425 1.93 20.99 20.51
C ARG A 425 0.40 21.06 20.46
N TYR A 426 -0.18 22.14 20.98
CA TYR A 426 -1.62 22.35 21.02
C TYR A 426 -2.13 23.40 20.02
N GLN A 427 -1.29 23.87 19.09
CA GLN A 427 -1.65 24.98 18.18
C GLN A 427 -2.86 24.67 17.28
N ASN A 428 -3.05 23.39 16.96
CA ASN A 428 -4.18 22.90 16.16
C ASN A 428 -5.20 22.15 17.03
N ALA A 429 -5.00 22.10 18.36
CA ALA A 429 -5.81 21.28 19.23
C ALA A 429 -7.23 21.83 19.36
N PHE A 430 -8.19 20.92 19.43
CA PHE A 430 -9.60 21.25 19.63
C PHE A 430 -10.02 20.95 21.07
N CYS A 431 -10.68 21.90 21.73
CA CYS A 431 -11.19 21.73 23.09
C CYS A 431 -12.70 21.49 23.06
N LEU A 432 -13.12 20.33 23.57
CA LEU A 432 -14.51 19.98 23.76
C LEU A 432 -14.89 20.22 25.23
N ARG A 433 -15.74 21.22 25.49
CA ARG A 433 -16.19 21.48 26.86
C ARG A 433 -17.28 20.50 27.28
N ARG A 434 -17.10 19.87 28.45
CA ARG A 434 -18.00 18.81 28.93
C ARG A 434 -19.37 19.37 29.34
N ASN A 435 -19.40 20.59 29.91
CA ASN A 435 -20.64 21.25 30.34
C ASN A 435 -21.55 21.67 29.17
N LEU A 436 -20.96 22.01 28.01
CA LEU A 436 -21.71 22.36 26.79
C LEU A 436 -22.56 21.20 26.25
N LEU A 437 -22.11 19.96 26.48
CA LEU A 437 -22.85 18.75 26.12
C LEU A 437 -23.90 18.38 27.17
N GLN A 438 -23.68 18.74 28.44
CA GLN A 438 -24.63 18.48 29.52
C GLN A 438 -25.91 19.31 29.39
N ASP A 439 -25.86 20.54 28.88
CA ASP A 439 -27.08 21.35 28.71
C ASP A 439 -27.92 20.95 27.47
N SER A 440 -27.44 20.02 26.65
CA SER A 440 -28.14 19.48 25.48
C SER A 440 -28.92 18.21 25.81
N ARG A 441 -30.22 18.15 25.47
CA ARG A 441 -31.04 16.92 25.67
C ARG A 441 -30.47 15.67 24.99
N LEU A 442 -29.73 15.81 23.89
CA LEU A 442 -29.13 14.70 23.14
C LEU A 442 -27.90 14.10 23.83
N PHE A 443 -27.14 14.93 24.57
CA PHE A 443 -25.89 14.51 25.20
C PHE A 443 -25.96 14.55 26.75
N TYR A 444 -27.12 14.90 27.33
CA TYR A 444 -27.36 14.89 28.76
C TYR A 444 -27.13 13.49 29.33
N GLY A 445 -26.12 13.35 30.20
CA GLY A 445 -25.72 12.08 30.79
C GLY A 445 -24.91 11.16 29.87
N SER A 446 -24.64 11.55 28.61
CA SER A 446 -23.93 10.72 27.63
C SER A 446 -22.42 10.67 27.90
N GLN A 447 -21.81 9.49 27.70
CA GLN A 447 -20.40 9.25 27.88
C GLN A 447 -19.69 9.11 26.52
N LEU A 448 -18.59 9.84 26.32
CA LEU A 448 -17.75 9.66 25.12
C LEU A 448 -17.06 8.28 25.21
N ARG A 449 -17.33 7.41 24.24
CA ARG A 449 -16.77 6.05 24.19
C ARG A 449 -15.61 5.92 23.23
N GLN A 450 -15.71 6.60 22.09
CA GLN A 450 -14.74 6.42 21.02
C GLN A 450 -14.54 7.72 20.24
N ILE A 451 -13.33 7.91 19.71
CA ILE A 451 -13.05 8.92 18.70
C ILE A 451 -12.44 8.24 17.49
N LEU A 452 -12.92 8.59 16.31
CA LEU A 452 -12.36 8.19 15.04
C LEU A 452 -11.71 9.41 14.39
N ILE A 453 -10.41 9.34 14.07
CA ILE A 453 -9.71 10.42 13.37
C ILE A 453 -9.21 9.90 12.03
N LYS A 454 -9.51 10.63 10.96
CA LYS A 454 -8.93 10.42 9.63
C LYS A 454 -7.65 11.22 9.52
N ASP A 455 -6.52 10.54 9.37
CA ASP A 455 -5.22 11.19 9.22
C ASP A 455 -5.00 11.73 7.80
N SER A 456 -3.87 12.44 7.59
CA SER A 456 -3.52 13.08 6.32
C SER A 456 -3.32 12.12 5.14
N HIS A 457 -3.32 10.80 5.40
CA HIS A 457 -3.24 9.74 4.38
C HIS A 457 -4.59 9.09 4.09
N ASN A 458 -5.69 9.69 4.55
CA ASN A 458 -7.07 9.19 4.43
C ASN A 458 -7.37 7.90 5.22
N ILE A 459 -6.56 7.56 6.22
CA ILE A 459 -6.76 6.37 7.05
C ILE A 459 -7.53 6.77 8.32
N TRP A 460 -8.62 6.06 8.61
CA TRP A 460 -9.39 6.22 9.85
C TRP A 460 -8.77 5.42 10.99
N ARG A 461 -8.69 6.03 12.18
CA ARG A 461 -8.16 5.39 13.40
C ARG A 461 -9.13 5.56 14.53
N ALA A 462 -9.43 4.46 15.22
CA ALA A 462 -10.33 4.40 16.36
C ALA A 462 -9.56 4.48 17.67
N PHE A 463 -10.06 5.30 18.58
CA PHE A 463 -9.46 5.60 19.86
C PHE A 463 -10.50 5.40 20.95
N HIS A 464 -10.22 4.51 21.89
CA HIS A 464 -11.13 4.16 22.97
C HIS A 464 -10.86 5.04 24.19
N PHE A 465 -11.92 5.53 24.82
CA PHE A 465 -11.84 6.48 25.93
C PHE A 465 -12.29 5.85 27.24
N ASP A 466 -11.53 6.12 28.30
CA ASP A 466 -11.91 5.82 29.68
C ASP A 466 -11.68 7.08 30.55
N VAL A 467 -12.50 8.11 30.31
CA VAL A 467 -12.38 9.42 30.99
C VAL A 467 -13.05 9.33 32.35
N LYS A 468 -12.30 9.55 33.43
CA LYS A 468 -12.86 9.52 34.79
C LYS A 468 -13.72 10.77 35.01
N ASP A 469 -14.72 10.68 35.89
CA ASP A 469 -15.69 11.78 36.15
C ASP A 469 -15.04 13.09 36.66
N HIS A 470 -13.74 13.07 37.00
CA HIS A 470 -13.01 14.21 37.56
C HIS A 470 -12.12 14.92 36.53
N ASP A 471 -11.95 14.31 35.35
CA ASP A 471 -11.20 14.88 34.24
C ASP A 471 -12.12 15.88 33.51
N GLY A 472 -11.78 17.18 33.55
CA GLY A 472 -12.61 18.27 33.03
C GLY A 472 -12.82 18.30 31.51
N ASP A 473 -12.62 19.46 30.87
CA ASP A 473 -12.78 19.61 29.42
C ASP A 473 -11.70 18.81 28.65
N LEU A 474 -12.07 18.21 27.53
CA LEU A 474 -11.21 17.33 26.73
C LEU A 474 -10.50 18.10 25.62
N VAL A 475 -9.20 17.87 25.43
CA VAL A 475 -8.37 18.49 24.40
C VAL A 475 -7.87 17.41 23.42
N ILE A 476 -8.23 17.54 22.15
CA ILE A 476 -7.78 16.62 21.09
C ILE A 476 -6.62 17.25 20.33
N LYS A 477 -5.50 16.53 20.25
CA LYS A 477 -4.32 16.93 19.46
C LYS A 477 -4.55 16.53 18.00
N THR A 478 -4.43 17.46 17.07
CA THR A 478 -4.74 17.20 15.66
C THR A 478 -3.74 17.87 14.71
N TYR A 479 -3.73 17.40 13.46
CA TYR A 479 -3.00 18.03 12.36
C TYR A 479 -3.88 19.05 11.63
N PRO A 480 -3.32 19.92 10.78
CA PRO A 480 -4.09 20.64 9.76
C PRO A 480 -4.91 19.68 8.86
N ASN A 481 -6.15 20.05 8.50
CA ASN A 481 -7.01 19.32 7.56
C ASN A 481 -7.35 17.87 7.97
N PHE A 482 -8.01 17.69 9.13
CA PHE A 482 -8.42 16.39 9.63
C PHE A 482 -9.93 16.22 9.69
N TYR A 483 -10.37 14.96 9.73
CA TYR A 483 -11.75 14.57 10.04
C TYR A 483 -11.73 13.90 11.42
N ALA A 484 -12.58 14.33 12.35
CA ALA A 484 -12.79 13.63 13.61
C ALA A 484 -14.27 13.32 13.81
N LEU A 485 -14.53 12.15 14.37
CA LEU A 485 -15.86 11.64 14.65
C LEU A 485 -15.87 11.14 16.10
N PHE A 486 -16.73 11.70 16.93
CA PHE A 486 -16.82 11.41 18.35
C PHE A 486 -18.08 10.60 18.61
N LEU A 487 -17.94 9.44 19.22
CA LEU A 487 -19.01 8.51 19.55
C LEU A 487 -19.39 8.65 21.02
N PHE A 488 -20.57 9.18 21.29
CA PHE A 488 -21.14 9.26 22.63
C PHE A 488 -22.17 8.16 22.82
N GLU A 489 -22.08 7.43 23.91
CA GLU A 489 -23.12 6.53 24.36
C GLU A 489 -24.03 7.30 25.32
N SER A 490 -25.32 7.41 24.98
CA SER A 490 -26.28 8.09 25.85
C SER A 490 -27.03 7.08 26.71
N PRO A 491 -27.19 7.31 28.03
CA PRO A 491 -28.05 6.46 28.85
C PRO A 491 -29.54 6.70 28.56
N ASN A 492 -29.89 7.77 27.86
CA ASN A 492 -31.26 8.16 27.56
C ASN A 492 -31.75 7.67 26.18
N TYR A 493 -30.87 7.07 25.37
CA TYR A 493 -31.17 6.51 24.05
C TYR A 493 -30.62 5.08 23.97
N GLU A 494 -31.26 4.18 23.24
CA GLU A 494 -30.81 2.78 23.09
C GLU A 494 -29.58 2.64 22.16
N THR A 495 -29.11 3.74 21.55
CA THR A 495 -27.97 3.77 20.62
C THR A 495 -26.99 4.93 20.85
N SER A 496 -25.84 4.86 20.18
CA SER A 496 -24.76 5.86 20.26
C SER A 496 -25.01 7.08 19.36
N VAL A 497 -24.70 8.28 19.87
CA VAL A 497 -24.80 9.58 19.19
C VAL A 497 -23.43 10.01 18.67
N PHE A 498 -23.34 10.36 17.39
CA PHE A 498 -22.11 10.83 16.76
C PHE A 498 -22.07 12.34 16.68
N LEU A 499 -20.93 12.93 17.06
CA LEU A 499 -20.56 14.31 16.75
C LEU A 499 -19.44 14.27 15.69
N ILE A 500 -19.66 14.92 14.56
CA ILE A 500 -18.73 14.95 13.42
C ILE A 500 -18.09 16.33 13.40
N LEU A 501 -16.75 16.39 13.41
CA LEU A 501 -15.98 17.62 13.27
C LEU A 501 -15.14 17.55 12.00
N LEU A 502 -15.33 18.53 11.12
CA LEU A 502 -14.50 18.75 9.95
C LEU A 502 -13.65 20.00 10.16
N THR A 503 -12.38 19.95 9.81
CA THR A 503 -11.54 21.15 9.73
C THR A 503 -10.86 21.27 8.39
N ARG A 504 -10.81 22.49 7.85
CA ARG A 504 -10.11 22.81 6.61
C ARG A 504 -9.35 24.13 6.76
N ILE A 505 -8.10 24.19 6.33
CA ILE A 505 -7.33 25.43 6.27
C ILE A 505 -7.38 25.98 4.85
N ASN A 506 -7.88 27.21 4.70
CA ASN A 506 -7.94 27.90 3.42
C ASN A 506 -7.35 29.32 3.60
N ASN A 507 -6.27 29.65 2.87
CA ASN A 507 -5.55 30.93 2.96
C ASN A 507 -5.17 31.39 4.39
N GLY A 508 -4.82 30.44 5.28
CA GLY A 508 -4.43 30.74 6.66
C GLY A 508 -5.58 30.92 7.65
N ASN A 509 -6.84 30.81 7.19
CA ASN A 509 -8.03 30.79 8.05
C ASN A 509 -8.57 29.36 8.21
N TYR A 510 -9.00 29.03 9.42
CA TYR A 510 -9.61 27.75 9.75
C TYR A 510 -11.13 27.82 9.48
N GLU A 511 -11.63 26.89 8.66
CA GLU A 511 -13.05 26.60 8.49
C GLU A 511 -13.37 25.29 9.24
N TYR A 512 -14.45 25.28 10.01
CA TYR A 512 -14.94 24.10 10.72
C TYR A 512 -16.42 23.86 10.42
N ASP A 513 -16.80 22.59 10.28
CA ASP A 513 -18.17 22.15 10.07
C ASP A 513 -18.50 21.05 11.09
N VAL A 514 -19.69 21.14 11.69
CA VAL A 514 -20.09 20.26 12.79
C VAL A 514 -21.45 19.64 12.49
N GLY A 515 -21.51 18.32 12.44
CA GLY A 515 -22.75 17.55 12.25
C GLY A 515 -23.02 16.63 13.43
N VAL A 516 -24.29 16.35 13.72
CA VAL A 516 -24.68 15.34 14.73
C VAL A 516 -25.57 14.30 14.08
N LYS A 517 -25.33 13.02 14.41
CA LYS A 517 -26.13 11.89 13.89
C LYS A 517 -26.47 10.91 15.00
N SER A 518 -27.77 10.68 15.21
CA SER A 518 -28.28 9.57 16.04
C SER A 518 -28.47 8.32 15.17
N LEU A 519 -28.24 7.13 15.74
CA LEU A 519 -28.38 5.85 15.02
C LEU A 519 -29.84 5.36 14.95
N ASP A 520 -30.74 5.92 15.75
CA ASP A 520 -32.15 5.54 15.77
C ASP A 520 -33.02 6.36 14.78
N GLY A 521 -32.86 6.06 13.48
CA GLY A 521 -33.88 6.27 12.44
C GLY A 521 -34.15 7.70 11.92
N ASP A 522 -33.83 7.88 10.62
CA ASP A 522 -34.40 8.85 9.64
C ASP A 522 -34.00 10.35 9.67
N ASP A 523 -32.81 10.74 10.16
CA ASP A 523 -32.31 12.13 10.02
C ASP A 523 -31.21 12.29 8.93
N THR A 524 -31.40 13.27 8.05
CA THR A 524 -30.41 13.74 7.06
C THR A 524 -29.25 14.47 7.73
N ILE A 525 -28.03 14.28 7.22
CA ILE A 525 -26.85 15.09 7.59
C ILE A 525 -27.04 16.51 7.02
N GLU A 526 -27.31 17.49 7.88
CA GLU A 526 -27.23 18.91 7.51
C GLU A 526 -25.85 19.48 7.89
N TRP A 527 -25.14 20.01 6.89
CA TRP A 527 -23.84 20.66 7.02
C TRP A 527 -24.03 22.18 7.08
N HIS A 528 -23.31 22.88 7.96
CA HIS A 528 -23.38 24.34 8.06
C HIS A 528 -22.00 24.99 7.96
N GLN A 529 -21.81 25.78 6.92
CA GLN A 529 -20.63 26.63 6.78
C GLN A 529 -20.78 27.88 7.64
N SER A 530 -19.76 28.11 8.48
CA SER A 530 -19.58 29.27 9.37
C SER A 530 -20.45 29.29 10.63
N LEU A 531 -19.95 28.71 11.72
CA LEU A 531 -20.43 28.98 13.07
C LEU A 531 -19.23 29.14 14.03
N SER A 532 -19.19 30.25 14.76
CA SER A 532 -18.07 30.61 15.63
C SER A 532 -18.07 29.92 17.00
N THR A 533 -19.16 29.24 17.42
CA THR A 533 -19.21 28.41 18.65
C THR A 533 -20.42 27.45 18.66
N VAL A 534 -20.25 26.29 19.31
CA VAL A 534 -21.22 25.16 19.49
C VAL A 534 -22.57 25.56 20.14
N GLU A 535 -22.63 26.73 20.80
CA GLU A 535 -23.77 27.23 21.57
C GLU A 535 -25.03 27.51 20.72
N GLU A 536 -24.88 27.80 19.41
CA GLU A 536 -25.98 28.17 18.51
C GLU A 536 -26.69 26.95 17.88
N PHE A 537 -26.05 25.77 17.90
CA PHE A 537 -26.51 24.54 17.25
C PHE A 537 -27.64 23.83 18.02
N VAL A 538 -27.59 23.84 19.35
CA VAL A 538 -28.49 23.03 20.21
C VAL A 538 -29.91 23.62 20.29
N GLN A 539 -30.11 24.89 19.93
CA GLN A 539 -31.38 25.59 20.13
C GLN A 539 -32.45 25.32 19.04
N THR A 540 -32.12 24.71 17.88
CA THR A 540 -32.93 25.01 16.67
C THR A 540 -33.94 23.97 16.16
N LYS A 541 -33.85 22.62 16.31
CA LYS A 541 -34.93 21.75 15.77
C LYS A 541 -35.25 20.41 16.46
N ILE A 542 -36.46 20.37 17.02
CA ILE A 542 -37.33 19.22 17.28
C ILE A 542 -38.48 19.29 16.26
N LYS A 543 -38.70 18.27 15.39
CA LYS A 543 -40.02 17.82 14.80
C LYS A 543 -39.91 16.88 13.55
N PHE A 544 -40.46 15.66 13.71
CA PHE A 544 -41.36 14.86 12.80
C PHE A 544 -40.90 13.95 11.61
N GLN A 545 -41.14 12.63 11.80
CA GLN A 545 -41.86 11.57 11.03
C GLN A 545 -41.51 11.09 9.57
N ALA A 546 -40.99 9.84 9.49
CA ALA A 546 -41.42 8.59 8.79
C ALA A 546 -41.87 8.54 7.29
N ARG A 547 -41.20 7.68 6.47
CA ARG A 547 -41.80 6.60 5.61
C ARG A 547 -40.78 5.73 4.80
N GLN A 548 -41.07 4.42 4.73
CA GLN A 548 -40.35 3.24 4.19
C GLN A 548 -40.01 3.17 2.67
N THR A 549 -38.98 2.38 2.30
CA THR A 549 -39.08 1.18 1.41
C THR A 549 -37.93 0.16 1.64
N THR A 550 -38.26 -1.15 1.71
CA THR A 550 -37.33 -2.28 1.97
C THR A 550 -36.93 -2.98 0.67
N PRO A 551 -35.63 -3.20 0.34
CA PRO A 551 -35.23 -4.03 -0.80
C PRO A 551 -35.27 -5.54 -0.47
N GLY A 552 -35.59 -6.38 -1.45
CA GLY A 552 -35.91 -7.81 -1.30
C GLY A 552 -34.77 -8.68 -0.76
N ILE A 553 -34.99 -9.19 0.46
CA ILE A 553 -34.11 -10.10 1.20
C ILE A 553 -34.28 -11.53 0.66
N LYS A 554 -33.19 -12.27 0.41
CA LYS A 554 -33.22 -13.56 -0.29
C LYS A 554 -32.61 -14.71 0.52
N LEU A 555 -33.20 -15.91 0.41
CA LEU A 555 -32.69 -17.15 1.01
C LEU A 555 -32.00 -18.03 -0.04
N LEU A 556 -30.88 -18.66 0.31
CA LEU A 556 -30.15 -19.60 -0.56
C LEU A 556 -30.09 -21.01 0.05
N LEU A 557 -30.19 -22.04 -0.79
CA LEU A 557 -30.21 -23.46 -0.39
C LEU A 557 -29.44 -24.29 -1.42
N ASN A 558 -28.45 -25.08 -1.01
CA ASN A 558 -27.69 -25.98 -1.90
C ASN A 558 -28.32 -27.39 -1.93
N PRO A 559 -28.95 -27.82 -3.02
CA PRO A 559 -29.37 -29.20 -3.22
C PRO A 559 -28.30 -30.07 -3.89
N GLY A 560 -28.23 -31.37 -3.56
CA GLY A 560 -27.51 -32.38 -4.33
C GLY A 560 -26.61 -33.35 -3.56
N GLN A 561 -26.62 -33.38 -2.21
CA GLN A 561 -25.65 -34.15 -1.42
C GLN A 561 -26.28 -35.08 -0.35
N SER A 562 -27.60 -34.98 -0.09
CA SER A 562 -28.25 -35.69 1.02
C SER A 562 -29.19 -36.82 0.55
N PRO A 563 -29.17 -38.02 1.17
CA PRO A 563 -30.09 -39.12 0.83
C PRO A 563 -31.58 -38.82 1.09
N SER A 564 -31.90 -37.79 1.88
CA SER A 564 -33.27 -37.40 2.24
C SER A 564 -33.83 -36.27 1.38
N GLU A 565 -33.13 -35.90 0.31
CA GLU A 565 -33.44 -34.76 -0.53
C GLU A 565 -34.67 -34.97 -1.41
N ARG A 566 -35.56 -33.97 -1.46
CA ARG A 566 -36.70 -33.93 -2.38
C ARG A 566 -36.28 -33.43 -3.77
N PRO A 567 -37.06 -33.73 -4.83
CA PRO A 567 -36.79 -33.21 -6.16
C PRO A 567 -36.69 -31.67 -6.20
N LEU A 568 -35.81 -31.14 -7.05
CA LEU A 568 -35.54 -29.69 -7.15
C LEU A 568 -36.82 -28.83 -7.27
N ALA A 569 -37.82 -29.27 -8.04
CA ALA A 569 -39.09 -28.55 -8.18
C ALA A 569 -39.82 -28.29 -6.85
N ASP A 570 -39.65 -29.14 -5.84
CA ASP A 570 -40.31 -28.98 -4.55
C ASP A 570 -39.80 -27.76 -3.77
N TYR A 571 -38.52 -27.42 -3.88
CA TYR A 571 -37.93 -26.22 -3.27
C TYR A 571 -38.31 -24.93 -4.00
N CYS A 572 -38.92 -25.05 -5.16
CA CYS A 572 -39.33 -23.92 -6.00
C CYS A 572 -40.81 -23.57 -5.88
N LYS A 573 -41.60 -24.40 -5.19
CA LYS A 573 -43.01 -24.14 -4.94
C LYS A 573 -43.20 -22.82 -4.15
N PRO A 574 -44.32 -22.11 -4.35
CA PRO A 574 -44.65 -20.94 -3.54
C PRO A 574 -44.62 -21.27 -2.03
N GLY A 575 -43.86 -20.50 -1.26
CA GLY A 575 -43.71 -20.70 0.19
C GLY A 575 -42.67 -21.77 0.61
N ALA A 576 -41.88 -22.30 -0.31
CA ALA A 576 -40.85 -23.29 0.00
C ALA A 576 -39.59 -22.72 0.70
N GLY A 577 -39.41 -21.40 0.74
CA GLY A 577 -38.28 -20.76 1.44
C GLY A 577 -37.25 -20.06 0.54
N PRO A 578 -36.53 -20.75 -0.37
CA PRO A 578 -35.37 -20.19 -1.05
C PRO A 578 -35.73 -19.31 -2.25
N ASP A 579 -34.87 -18.36 -2.57
CA ASP A 579 -34.94 -17.47 -3.74
C ASP A 579 -33.81 -17.72 -4.75
N ILE A 580 -32.69 -18.27 -4.28
CA ILE A 580 -31.51 -18.64 -5.07
C ILE A 580 -31.14 -20.09 -4.73
N ILE A 581 -30.78 -20.90 -5.73
CA ILE A 581 -30.46 -22.32 -5.56
C ILE A 581 -29.23 -22.66 -6.43
N PRO A 582 -28.02 -22.72 -5.85
CA PRO A 582 -26.84 -23.30 -6.46
C PRO A 582 -26.92 -24.83 -6.47
N LEU A 583 -26.78 -25.41 -7.65
CA LEU A 583 -26.81 -26.85 -7.88
C LEU A 583 -25.41 -27.43 -7.62
N ALA A 584 -25.30 -28.25 -6.59
CA ALA A 584 -24.07 -28.91 -6.17
C ALA A 584 -23.95 -30.29 -6.85
N PHE A 585 -22.88 -30.62 -7.58
CA PHE A 585 -21.72 -29.81 -7.98
C PHE A 585 -21.16 -30.23 -9.34
N PHE A 586 -20.44 -29.29 -9.98
CA PHE A 586 -19.35 -29.59 -10.90
C PHE A 586 -18.04 -29.66 -10.09
N SER A 587 -17.46 -30.84 -9.95
CA SER A 587 -16.41 -31.10 -8.95
C SER A 587 -15.05 -31.50 -9.52
N SER A 588 -14.90 -31.77 -10.81
CA SER A 588 -13.64 -32.31 -11.34
C SER A 588 -13.22 -31.67 -12.65
N TYR A 589 -12.02 -31.09 -12.69
CA TYR A 589 -11.37 -30.60 -13.90
C TYR A 589 -9.85 -30.44 -13.69
N PRO A 590 -8.97 -30.82 -14.63
CA PRO A 590 -9.29 -31.53 -15.88
C PRO A 590 -9.72 -32.98 -15.60
N SER A 591 -10.74 -33.45 -16.32
CA SER A 591 -11.22 -34.83 -16.22
C SER A 591 -11.52 -35.38 -17.61
N THR A 592 -11.22 -36.66 -17.82
CA THR A 592 -11.42 -37.34 -19.11
C THR A 592 -12.80 -37.97 -19.26
N ASP A 593 -13.56 -38.09 -18.17
CA ASP A 593 -14.85 -38.81 -18.19
C ASP A 593 -15.90 -38.12 -17.31
N TRP A 594 -15.63 -37.95 -16.02
CA TRP A 594 -16.62 -37.48 -15.05
C TRP A 594 -16.32 -36.07 -14.53
N PHE A 595 -17.33 -35.20 -14.51
CA PHE A 595 -17.21 -33.83 -14.02
C PHE A 595 -17.90 -33.58 -12.68
N GLY A 596 -18.93 -34.33 -12.32
CA GLY A 596 -19.77 -34.01 -11.16
C GLY A 596 -21.11 -34.72 -11.21
N ASN A 597 -21.93 -34.53 -10.18
CA ASN A 597 -23.34 -34.91 -10.20
C ASN A 597 -24.17 -33.74 -9.69
N VAL A 598 -25.34 -33.52 -10.28
CA VAL A 598 -26.36 -32.59 -9.78
C VAL A 598 -27.62 -33.41 -9.55
N ASP A 599 -27.98 -33.63 -8.28
CA ASP A 599 -29.01 -34.61 -7.92
C ASP A 599 -28.69 -35.97 -8.58
N SER A 600 -29.67 -36.64 -9.18
CA SER A 600 -29.50 -37.88 -9.94
C SER A 600 -28.83 -37.72 -11.32
N CYS A 601 -28.54 -36.50 -11.78
CA CYS A 601 -27.94 -36.24 -13.09
C CYS A 601 -26.41 -36.28 -13.03
N ASN A 602 -25.81 -37.23 -13.76
CA ASN A 602 -24.36 -37.38 -13.85
C ASN A 602 -23.77 -36.52 -14.99
N LEU A 603 -22.87 -35.60 -14.63
CA LEU A 603 -22.19 -34.70 -15.55
C LEU A 603 -20.90 -35.38 -16.06
N THR A 604 -20.83 -35.63 -17.37
CA THR A 604 -19.66 -36.26 -18.02
C THR A 604 -19.25 -35.47 -19.27
N THR A 605 -18.10 -35.84 -19.85
CA THR A 605 -17.61 -35.28 -21.12
C THR A 605 -18.53 -35.54 -22.31
N SER A 606 -19.46 -36.51 -22.19
CA SER A 606 -20.37 -36.92 -23.27
C SER A 606 -21.85 -36.83 -22.91
N THR A 607 -22.21 -36.60 -21.64
CA THR A 607 -23.62 -36.60 -21.18
C THR A 607 -24.42 -35.54 -21.94
N THR A 608 -25.31 -36.02 -22.80
CA THR A 608 -26.30 -35.18 -23.46
C THR A 608 -27.67 -35.77 -23.16
N GLN A 609 -28.40 -35.16 -22.22
CA GLN A 609 -29.80 -35.47 -21.93
C GLN A 609 -30.11 -36.95 -21.55
N SER A 610 -29.50 -37.48 -20.48
CA SER A 610 -29.98 -38.72 -19.84
C SER A 610 -31.41 -38.55 -19.30
N SER A 611 -32.10 -39.65 -18.95
CA SER A 611 -33.45 -39.58 -18.34
C SER A 611 -33.48 -38.74 -17.07
N GLU A 612 -32.44 -38.87 -16.26
CA GLU A 612 -32.24 -38.18 -14.98
C GLU A 612 -31.98 -36.69 -15.23
N CYS A 613 -31.08 -36.36 -16.16
CA CYS A 613 -30.78 -34.98 -16.50
C CYS A 613 -31.95 -34.23 -17.18
N LYS A 614 -32.85 -34.94 -17.88
CA LYS A 614 -34.10 -34.36 -18.41
C LYS A 614 -35.08 -34.00 -17.30
N ALA A 615 -35.12 -34.76 -16.21
CA ALA A 615 -35.92 -34.41 -15.04
C ALA A 615 -35.40 -33.11 -14.40
N VAL A 616 -34.08 -33.02 -14.20
CA VAL A 616 -33.43 -31.81 -13.69
C VAL A 616 -33.66 -30.60 -14.61
N GLU A 617 -33.56 -30.75 -15.95
CA GLU A 617 -33.89 -29.67 -16.90
C GLU A 617 -35.32 -29.12 -16.70
N LYS A 618 -36.29 -30.03 -16.54
CA LYS A 618 -37.69 -29.65 -16.35
C LYS A 618 -37.86 -28.85 -15.05
N ASP A 619 -37.20 -29.28 -13.99
CA ASP A 619 -37.28 -28.64 -12.68
C ASP A 619 -36.61 -27.27 -12.68
N ILE A 620 -35.45 -27.12 -13.32
CA ILE A 620 -34.78 -25.81 -13.49
C ILE A 620 -35.73 -24.80 -14.14
N LYS A 621 -36.37 -25.19 -15.25
CA LYS A 621 -37.33 -24.32 -15.97
C LYS A 621 -38.54 -23.98 -15.11
N TYR A 622 -39.05 -24.95 -14.36
CA TYR A 622 -40.13 -24.70 -13.41
C TYR A 622 -39.70 -23.68 -12.35
N CYS A 623 -38.53 -23.85 -11.74
CA CYS A 623 -38.01 -22.93 -10.73
C CYS A 623 -37.84 -21.50 -11.26
N GLN A 624 -37.27 -21.34 -12.45
CA GLN A 624 -37.12 -20.05 -13.10
C GLN A 624 -38.50 -19.41 -13.39
N SER A 625 -39.51 -20.21 -13.75
CA SER A 625 -40.89 -19.72 -13.92
C SER A 625 -41.52 -19.21 -12.62
N GLN A 626 -41.05 -19.69 -11.47
CA GLN A 626 -41.45 -19.22 -10.13
C GLN A 626 -40.58 -18.05 -9.64
N GLY A 627 -39.71 -17.49 -10.49
CA GLY A 627 -38.85 -16.35 -10.18
C GLY A 627 -37.58 -16.70 -9.40
N LYS A 628 -37.26 -18.00 -9.25
CA LYS A 628 -36.05 -18.47 -8.58
C LYS A 628 -34.83 -18.33 -9.48
N LYS A 629 -33.66 -18.11 -8.88
CA LYS A 629 -32.38 -18.10 -9.59
C LYS A 629 -31.67 -19.43 -9.40
N ILE A 630 -31.33 -20.08 -10.50
CA ILE A 630 -30.67 -21.39 -10.49
C ILE A 630 -29.27 -21.25 -11.09
N MET A 631 -28.25 -21.63 -10.34
CA MET A 631 -26.84 -21.55 -10.76
C MET A 631 -26.14 -22.90 -10.57
N LEU A 632 -25.01 -23.12 -11.23
CA LEU A 632 -24.18 -24.31 -11.02
C LEU A 632 -23.05 -23.97 -10.05
N SER A 633 -22.90 -24.76 -8.99
CA SER A 633 -21.77 -24.61 -8.07
C SER A 633 -20.59 -25.48 -8.49
N ILE A 634 -19.40 -24.89 -8.47
CA ILE A 634 -18.13 -25.46 -8.94
C ILE A 634 -17.23 -25.68 -7.71
N GLY A 635 -16.78 -26.92 -7.52
CA GLY A 635 -15.92 -27.33 -6.41
C GLY A 635 -16.62 -28.29 -5.43
N GLY A 636 -16.80 -27.79 -4.20
CA GLY A 636 -17.22 -28.52 -3.00
C GLY A 636 -16.04 -29.15 -2.25
N GLY A 637 -16.21 -29.51 -0.97
CA GLY A 637 -15.16 -30.07 -0.10
C GLY A 637 -14.42 -31.33 -0.61
N GLY A 638 -14.98 -32.05 -1.59
CA GLY A 638 -14.33 -33.18 -2.29
C GLY A 638 -13.89 -32.89 -3.72
N GLY A 639 -14.04 -31.65 -4.20
CA GLY A 639 -13.78 -31.24 -5.57
C GLY A 639 -12.30 -31.02 -5.89
N SER A 640 -11.91 -31.35 -7.12
CA SER A 640 -10.57 -31.17 -7.68
C SER A 640 -10.65 -30.46 -9.03
N VAL A 641 -11.06 -29.19 -9.01
CA VAL A 641 -11.05 -28.29 -10.17
C VAL A 641 -9.75 -27.50 -10.13
N GLN A 642 -8.80 -27.76 -11.01
CA GLN A 642 -7.48 -27.13 -11.05
C GLN A 642 -7.14 -26.65 -12.47
N PHE A 643 -6.20 -25.72 -12.57
CA PHE A 643 -5.78 -25.13 -13.84
C PHE A 643 -4.27 -25.25 -14.03
N ASP A 644 -3.84 -25.81 -15.16
CA ASP A 644 -2.42 -25.93 -15.49
C ASP A 644 -1.85 -24.63 -16.09
N ASN A 645 -2.70 -23.88 -16.81
CA ASN A 645 -2.31 -22.65 -17.53
C ASN A 645 -3.54 -21.84 -17.97
N MET A 646 -3.30 -20.66 -18.56
CA MET A 646 -4.36 -19.78 -19.03
C MET A 646 -5.29 -20.41 -20.09
N THR A 647 -4.76 -21.30 -20.94
CA THR A 647 -5.57 -22.01 -21.93
C THR A 647 -6.58 -22.93 -21.24
N SER A 648 -6.16 -23.69 -20.21
CA SER A 648 -7.09 -24.54 -19.44
C SER A 648 -8.19 -23.73 -18.72
N ILE A 649 -7.90 -22.49 -18.31
CA ILE A 649 -8.89 -21.57 -17.71
C ILE A 649 -9.95 -21.18 -18.76
N GLN A 650 -9.48 -20.74 -19.93
CA GLN A 650 -10.34 -20.32 -21.04
C GLN A 650 -11.16 -21.50 -21.59
N ASP A 651 -10.56 -22.69 -21.68
CA ASP A 651 -11.22 -23.90 -22.14
C ASP A 651 -12.37 -24.29 -21.21
N LEU A 652 -12.14 -24.31 -19.88
CA LEU A 652 -13.21 -24.62 -18.92
C LEU A 652 -14.31 -23.55 -18.94
N ALA A 653 -13.96 -22.26 -18.99
CA ALA A 653 -14.95 -21.18 -19.01
C ALA A 653 -15.87 -21.28 -20.25
N ASN A 654 -15.27 -21.47 -21.44
CA ASN A 654 -16.03 -21.68 -22.67
C ASN A 654 -16.83 -22.99 -22.65
N GLN A 655 -16.27 -24.06 -22.07
CA GLN A 655 -16.96 -25.33 -21.92
C GLN A 655 -18.21 -25.19 -21.05
N LEU A 656 -18.09 -24.60 -19.85
CA LEU A 656 -19.23 -24.38 -18.96
C LEU A 656 -20.27 -23.45 -19.56
N TRP A 657 -19.84 -22.39 -20.24
CA TRP A 657 -20.75 -21.48 -20.95
C TRP A 657 -21.49 -22.16 -22.09
N GLY A 658 -20.81 -23.02 -22.85
CA GLY A 658 -21.44 -23.84 -23.89
C GLY A 658 -22.39 -24.91 -23.34
N MET A 659 -22.06 -25.54 -22.21
CA MET A 659 -22.87 -26.59 -21.58
C MET A 659 -24.14 -26.03 -20.93
N PHE A 660 -24.04 -24.90 -20.22
CA PHE A 660 -25.06 -24.42 -19.28
C PHE A 660 -25.56 -22.98 -19.54
N GLY A 661 -24.82 -22.20 -20.33
CA GLY A 661 -25.23 -20.88 -20.78
C GLY A 661 -26.24 -20.93 -21.95
N PRO A 662 -26.45 -19.81 -22.66
CA PRO A 662 -27.35 -19.73 -23.82
C PRO A 662 -27.12 -20.85 -24.84
N VAL A 663 -28.17 -21.26 -25.53
CA VAL A 663 -28.04 -22.25 -26.60
C VAL A 663 -27.33 -21.59 -27.79
N GLN A 664 -26.15 -22.09 -28.14
CA GLN A 664 -25.31 -21.55 -29.22
C GLN A 664 -25.40 -22.46 -30.45
N ALA A 665 -25.59 -21.88 -31.64
CA ALA A 665 -25.79 -22.65 -32.87
C ALA A 665 -24.54 -23.46 -33.30
N ASN A 666 -23.35 -23.01 -32.90
CA ASN A 666 -22.05 -23.61 -33.24
C ASN A 666 -21.48 -24.50 -32.13
N TYR A 667 -22.14 -24.61 -30.98
CA TYR A 667 -21.67 -25.46 -29.89
C TYR A 667 -22.15 -26.89 -30.10
N THR A 668 -21.20 -27.82 -30.25
CA THR A 668 -21.46 -29.26 -30.48
C THR A 668 -21.13 -30.13 -29.26
N GLY A 669 -20.73 -29.53 -28.14
CA GLY A 669 -20.41 -30.24 -26.90
C GLY A 669 -21.66 -30.69 -26.12
N PRO A 670 -21.48 -31.37 -24.99
CA PRO A 670 -22.59 -31.89 -24.19
C PRO A 670 -23.48 -30.76 -23.64
N ARG A 671 -24.80 -30.98 -23.60
CA ARG A 671 -25.75 -30.12 -22.89
C ARG A 671 -26.59 -30.97 -21.93
N PRO A 672 -26.13 -31.18 -20.68
CA PRO A 672 -26.80 -32.07 -19.73
C PRO A 672 -28.25 -31.69 -19.48
N PHE A 673 -28.52 -30.39 -19.30
CA PHE A 673 -29.86 -29.84 -19.07
C PHE A 673 -30.55 -29.35 -20.34
N GLY A 674 -30.20 -29.92 -21.50
CA GLY A 674 -30.81 -29.64 -22.78
C GLY A 674 -30.86 -28.15 -23.11
N THR A 675 -32.06 -27.58 -23.12
CA THR A 675 -32.30 -26.17 -23.50
C THR A 675 -32.47 -25.22 -22.32
N ALA A 676 -32.38 -25.72 -21.07
CA ALA A 676 -32.31 -24.84 -19.92
C ALA A 676 -31.02 -23.98 -19.97
N VAL A 677 -31.15 -22.73 -19.50
CA VAL A 677 -30.05 -21.77 -19.40
C VAL A 677 -29.96 -21.33 -17.94
N LEU A 678 -28.86 -21.64 -17.28
CA LEU A 678 -28.65 -21.28 -15.87
C LEU A 678 -28.56 -19.77 -15.70
N ASP A 679 -28.79 -19.29 -14.48
CA ASP A 679 -28.75 -17.87 -14.11
C ASP A 679 -27.35 -17.41 -13.66
N GLY A 680 -26.39 -18.32 -13.56
CA GLY A 680 -25.04 -17.98 -13.11
C GLY A 680 -24.22 -19.20 -12.71
N PHE A 681 -23.06 -18.91 -12.13
CA PHE A 681 -22.12 -19.89 -11.62
C PHE A 681 -21.64 -19.47 -10.23
N ASP A 682 -21.45 -20.47 -9.38
CA ASP A 682 -21.01 -20.32 -8.00
C ASP A 682 -19.64 -20.98 -7.82
N MET A 683 -18.73 -20.29 -7.14
CA MET A 683 -17.38 -20.77 -6.83
C MET A 683 -17.32 -21.21 -5.36
N ASP A 684 -17.41 -22.51 -5.14
CA ASP A 684 -17.28 -23.15 -3.83
C ASP A 684 -15.96 -23.91 -3.77
N ILE A 685 -14.86 -23.16 -3.79
CA ILE A 685 -13.51 -23.70 -3.88
C ILE A 685 -12.96 -23.87 -2.47
N GLU A 686 -12.83 -25.13 -2.04
CA GLU A 686 -12.37 -25.49 -0.70
C GLU A 686 -10.92 -26.01 -0.66
N ASN A 687 -10.24 -26.06 -1.81
CA ASN A 687 -8.85 -26.48 -1.94
C ASN A 687 -7.94 -25.32 -2.42
N PRO A 688 -6.84 -25.00 -1.72
CA PRO A 688 -6.06 -23.77 -1.93
C PRO A 688 -5.14 -23.78 -3.16
N ASP A 689 -4.98 -24.93 -3.82
CA ASP A 689 -4.06 -25.07 -4.95
C ASP A 689 -4.54 -24.21 -6.12
N SER A 690 -3.83 -23.11 -6.39
CA SER A 690 -4.08 -22.15 -7.48
C SER A 690 -5.10 -21.03 -7.22
N ALA A 691 -5.26 -20.56 -5.97
CA ALA A 691 -6.14 -19.43 -5.59
C ALA A 691 -6.11 -18.22 -6.57
N PHE A 692 -4.93 -17.85 -7.06
CA PHE A 692 -4.76 -16.76 -8.02
C PHE A 692 -5.31 -17.07 -9.43
N SER A 693 -5.25 -18.32 -9.88
CA SER A 693 -5.75 -18.74 -11.21
C SER A 693 -7.27 -18.63 -11.31
N TYR A 694 -7.99 -18.89 -10.22
CA TYR A 694 -9.46 -18.74 -10.20
C TYR A 694 -9.92 -17.29 -10.38
N ALA A 695 -9.09 -16.30 -10.04
CA ALA A 695 -9.40 -14.90 -10.33
C ALA A 695 -9.54 -14.65 -11.84
N PHE A 696 -8.64 -15.24 -12.65
CA PHE A 696 -8.72 -15.15 -14.11
C PHE A 696 -9.91 -15.94 -14.65
N PHE A 697 -10.22 -17.10 -14.08
CA PHE A 697 -11.44 -17.85 -14.44
C PHE A 697 -12.71 -17.01 -14.22
N VAL A 698 -12.82 -16.33 -13.06
CA VAL A 698 -13.93 -15.41 -12.77
C VAL A 698 -13.99 -14.26 -13.78
N GLN A 699 -12.85 -13.72 -14.19
CA GLN A 699 -12.79 -12.66 -15.20
C GLN A 699 -13.27 -13.15 -16.57
N GLU A 700 -12.84 -14.34 -17.01
CA GLU A 700 -13.28 -14.97 -18.27
C GLU A 700 -14.79 -15.26 -18.25
N MET A 701 -15.33 -15.80 -17.15
CA MET A 701 -16.78 -16.02 -17.01
C MET A 701 -17.58 -14.71 -17.06
N ASN A 702 -17.10 -13.65 -16.39
CA ASN A 702 -17.74 -12.33 -16.46
C ASN A 702 -17.73 -11.76 -17.88
N GLN A 703 -16.66 -11.95 -18.65
CA GLN A 703 -16.62 -11.55 -20.06
C GLN A 703 -17.63 -12.35 -20.91
N LEU A 704 -17.76 -13.66 -20.67
CA LEU A 704 -18.74 -14.50 -21.35
C LEU A 704 -20.18 -14.07 -21.02
N PHE A 705 -20.47 -13.65 -19.79
CA PHE A 705 -21.79 -13.12 -19.42
C PHE A 705 -22.16 -11.87 -20.23
N GLU A 706 -21.18 -11.05 -20.63
CA GLU A 706 -21.41 -9.87 -21.47
C GLU A 706 -21.78 -10.23 -22.92
N THR A 707 -21.61 -11.49 -23.34
CA THR A 707 -21.97 -11.94 -24.69
C THR A 707 -23.47 -12.20 -24.88
N ASP A 708 -24.23 -12.32 -23.79
CA ASP A 708 -25.68 -12.49 -23.83
C ASP A 708 -26.41 -11.46 -22.96
N HIS A 709 -27.19 -10.60 -23.60
CA HIS A 709 -27.96 -9.56 -22.94
C HIS A 709 -29.43 -9.95 -22.66
N SER A 710 -29.81 -11.21 -22.92
CA SER A 710 -31.19 -11.68 -22.71
C SER A 710 -31.63 -11.65 -21.24
N LYS A 711 -30.68 -11.82 -20.32
CA LYS A 711 -30.89 -11.74 -18.87
C LYS A 711 -29.59 -11.39 -18.15
N LYS A 712 -29.70 -10.98 -16.87
CA LYS A 712 -28.53 -10.85 -15.99
C LYS A 712 -28.07 -12.24 -15.52
N TYR A 713 -26.79 -12.53 -15.73
CA TYR A 713 -26.07 -13.64 -15.12
C TYR A 713 -25.40 -13.18 -13.81
N TYR A 714 -25.19 -14.12 -12.90
CA TYR A 714 -24.59 -13.86 -11.59
C TYR A 714 -23.31 -14.66 -11.43
N MET A 715 -22.25 -14.00 -10.96
CA MET A 715 -21.07 -14.69 -10.44
C MET A 715 -21.12 -14.67 -8.92
N THR A 716 -21.06 -15.84 -8.29
CA THR A 716 -21.18 -15.96 -6.83
C THR A 716 -20.05 -16.82 -6.28
N GLY A 717 -19.79 -16.73 -4.98
CA GLY A 717 -18.78 -17.56 -4.36
C GLY A 717 -19.01 -17.76 -2.87
N ALA A 718 -18.49 -18.86 -2.32
CA ALA A 718 -18.74 -19.33 -0.97
C ALA A 718 -17.47 -19.42 -0.11
N PRO A 719 -16.81 -18.28 0.24
CA PRO A 719 -15.61 -18.31 1.07
C PRO A 719 -15.92 -18.78 2.51
N GLN A 720 -14.94 -19.31 3.23
CA GLN A 720 -15.06 -19.55 4.67
C GLN A 720 -14.89 -18.25 5.46
N CYS A 721 -15.11 -18.28 6.77
CA CYS A 721 -15.23 -17.04 7.56
C CYS A 721 -13.90 -16.35 7.98
N ILE A 722 -12.73 -16.85 7.57
CA ILE A 722 -11.46 -16.15 7.85
C ILE A 722 -11.24 -15.04 6.81
N VAL A 723 -10.73 -13.89 7.25
CA VAL A 723 -10.46 -12.74 6.39
C VAL A 723 -8.94 -12.47 6.31
N PRO A 724 -8.32 -12.48 5.11
CA PRO A 724 -8.88 -12.98 3.85
C PRO A 724 -9.03 -14.52 3.87
N ASP A 725 -10.00 -15.02 3.11
CA ASP A 725 -10.19 -16.47 2.93
C ASP A 725 -9.00 -17.07 2.16
N ALA A 726 -8.52 -18.25 2.58
CA ALA A 726 -7.31 -18.84 2.02
C ALA A 726 -7.47 -19.34 0.57
N ASN A 727 -8.67 -19.74 0.18
CA ASN A 727 -8.95 -20.30 -1.15
C ASN A 727 -9.45 -19.23 -2.12
N MET A 728 -10.20 -18.27 -1.61
CA MET A 728 -10.96 -17.31 -2.39
C MET A 728 -10.54 -15.86 -2.18
N GLY A 729 -9.67 -15.54 -1.22
CA GLY A 729 -9.25 -14.17 -0.93
C GLY A 729 -8.76 -13.40 -2.16
N ASP A 730 -7.81 -13.99 -2.89
CA ASP A 730 -7.28 -13.41 -4.14
C ASP A 730 -8.33 -13.34 -5.25
N MET A 731 -9.19 -14.37 -5.35
CA MET A 731 -10.26 -14.46 -6.33
C MET A 731 -11.34 -13.38 -6.08
N MET A 732 -11.75 -13.14 -4.84
CA MET A 732 -12.73 -12.11 -4.46
C MET A 732 -12.18 -10.70 -4.69
N PHE A 733 -10.89 -10.50 -4.47
CA PHE A 733 -10.24 -9.21 -4.60
C PHE A 733 -10.03 -8.82 -6.07
N ASN A 734 -9.57 -9.77 -6.89
CA ASN A 734 -9.20 -9.55 -8.30
C ASN A 734 -10.30 -9.93 -9.30
N GLY A 735 -11.25 -10.78 -8.91
CA GLY A 735 -12.44 -11.16 -9.68
C GLY A 735 -13.68 -10.40 -9.22
N LYS A 736 -14.66 -10.24 -10.11
CA LYS A 736 -15.91 -9.53 -9.82
C LYS A 736 -17.01 -10.53 -9.46
N PHE A 737 -17.47 -10.49 -8.21
CA PHE A 737 -18.63 -11.23 -7.72
C PHE A 737 -19.84 -10.31 -7.52
N ASP A 738 -21.03 -10.86 -7.74
CA ASP A 738 -22.30 -10.22 -7.42
C ASP A 738 -22.74 -10.51 -5.97
N LEU A 739 -22.55 -11.75 -5.52
CA LEU A 739 -23.00 -12.26 -4.22
C LEU A 739 -21.89 -13.14 -3.59
N LEU A 740 -21.70 -13.03 -2.28
CA LEU A 740 -20.76 -13.86 -1.52
C LEU A 740 -21.48 -14.57 -0.38
N TYR A 741 -21.38 -15.89 -0.34
CA TYR A 741 -22.04 -16.80 0.60
C TYR A 741 -21.04 -17.25 1.67
N ILE A 742 -20.70 -16.33 2.59
CA ILE A 742 -19.63 -16.59 3.57
C ILE A 742 -20.07 -17.71 4.52
N GLN A 743 -19.31 -18.80 4.56
CA GLN A 743 -19.58 -19.96 5.39
C GLN A 743 -19.16 -19.68 6.84
N PHE A 744 -20.11 -19.29 7.68
CA PHE A 744 -19.87 -18.97 9.10
C PHE A 744 -20.05 -20.19 10.01
N TYR A 745 -19.57 -21.34 9.56
CA TYR A 745 -19.58 -22.64 10.26
C TYR A 745 -18.32 -23.43 9.90
N ASN A 746 -18.01 -24.51 10.62
CA ASN A 746 -16.78 -25.32 10.49
C ASN A 746 -15.45 -24.58 10.79
N THR A 747 -15.48 -23.28 11.06
CA THR A 747 -14.31 -22.49 11.47
C THR A 747 -14.60 -21.74 12.79
N PRO A 748 -14.14 -22.25 13.94
CA PRO A 748 -14.56 -21.78 15.27
C PRO A 748 -14.28 -20.29 15.50
N GLN A 749 -13.16 -19.79 14.98
CA GLN A 749 -12.61 -18.48 15.29
C GLN A 749 -13.47 -17.31 14.79
N CYS A 750 -14.31 -17.56 13.77
CA CYS A 750 -15.03 -16.53 13.03
C CYS A 750 -16.52 -16.84 12.79
N SER A 751 -17.04 -17.93 13.38
CA SER A 751 -18.37 -18.47 13.08
C SER A 751 -19.54 -17.58 13.53
N ALA A 752 -20.74 -17.86 13.02
CA ALA A 752 -21.97 -17.14 13.38
C ALA A 752 -22.35 -17.34 14.86
N ARG A 753 -21.85 -18.41 15.48
CA ARG A 753 -22.03 -18.64 16.92
C ARG A 753 -21.37 -17.53 17.75
N GLY A 754 -20.26 -16.95 17.27
CA GLY A 754 -19.57 -15.83 17.92
C GLY A 754 -20.49 -14.62 18.14
N ALA A 755 -21.43 -14.35 17.24
CA ALA A 755 -22.41 -13.26 17.40
C ALA A 755 -23.47 -13.54 18.48
N ILE A 756 -23.66 -14.80 18.88
CA ILE A 756 -24.68 -15.20 19.84
C ILE A 756 -24.09 -15.41 21.23
N SER A 757 -23.01 -16.20 21.34
CA SER A 757 -22.40 -16.52 22.63
C SER A 757 -21.13 -15.70 22.92
N GLY A 758 -20.40 -15.23 21.90
CA GLY A 758 -19.12 -14.54 22.07
C GLY A 758 -17.96 -15.44 22.53
N TYR A 759 -18.21 -16.73 22.75
CA TYR A 759 -17.21 -17.71 23.18
C TYR A 759 -17.51 -19.12 22.66
N ASN A 760 -16.46 -19.93 22.54
CA ASN A 760 -16.48 -21.32 22.14
C ASN A 760 -17.01 -22.18 23.29
N PRO A 761 -18.11 -22.95 23.10
CA PRO A 761 -18.68 -23.80 24.14
C PRO A 761 -17.75 -24.93 24.63
N LYS A 762 -16.75 -25.33 23.84
CA LYS A 762 -15.86 -26.47 24.10
C LYS A 762 -14.69 -26.11 25.02
N ASP A 763 -14.11 -24.93 24.85
CA ASP A 763 -12.91 -24.51 25.59
C ASP A 763 -13.01 -23.11 26.24
N GLY A 764 -14.11 -22.38 26.02
CA GLY A 764 -14.33 -21.05 26.58
C GLY A 764 -13.53 -19.93 25.89
N SER A 765 -12.84 -20.21 24.79
CA SER A 765 -12.10 -19.21 23.99
C SER A 765 -13.03 -18.19 23.36
N LEU A 766 -12.58 -16.95 23.16
CA LEU A 766 -13.40 -15.91 22.51
C LEU A 766 -13.65 -16.30 21.04
N GLN A 767 -14.91 -16.24 20.61
CA GLN A 767 -15.30 -16.42 19.21
C GLN A 767 -15.70 -15.07 18.62
N TYR A 768 -15.15 -14.73 17.45
CA TYR A 768 -15.50 -13.53 16.72
C TYR A 768 -16.52 -13.86 15.62
N PHE A 769 -17.35 -12.90 15.24
CA PHE A 769 -18.16 -12.98 14.02
C PHE A 769 -17.59 -12.01 13.00
N SER A 770 -17.01 -12.52 11.91
CA SER A 770 -16.15 -11.73 11.01
C SER A 770 -16.90 -11.01 9.87
N TYR A 771 -18.22 -10.86 9.97
CA TYR A 771 -19.03 -10.27 8.90
C TYR A 771 -18.57 -8.85 8.51
N ASP A 772 -18.33 -7.98 9.49
CA ASP A 772 -17.91 -6.61 9.23
C ASP A 772 -16.49 -6.54 8.65
N ALA A 773 -15.59 -7.43 9.10
CA ALA A 773 -14.26 -7.56 8.52
C ALA A 773 -14.31 -8.00 7.05
N PHE A 774 -15.24 -8.88 6.69
CA PHE A 774 -15.51 -9.24 5.29
C PHE A 774 -16.03 -8.06 4.48
N GLN A 775 -16.96 -7.27 5.04
CA GLN A 775 -17.46 -6.07 4.38
C GLN A 775 -16.34 -5.07 4.10
N GLU A 776 -15.47 -4.83 5.07
CA GLU A 776 -14.31 -3.95 4.92
C GLU A 776 -13.36 -4.48 3.85
N PHE A 777 -13.04 -5.78 3.89
CA PHE A 777 -12.17 -6.43 2.92
C PHE A 777 -12.65 -6.24 1.47
N ILE A 778 -13.95 -6.39 1.22
CA ILE A 778 -14.47 -6.23 -0.15
C ILE A 778 -14.69 -4.77 -0.56
N THR A 779 -14.91 -3.84 0.36
CA THR A 779 -15.28 -2.43 0.05
C THR A 779 -14.09 -1.48 -0.18
N VAL A 780 -12.86 -1.95 0.00
CA VAL A 780 -11.66 -1.19 -0.40
C VAL A 780 -11.72 -0.77 -1.87
N SER A 781 -11.23 0.43 -2.20
CA SER A 781 -11.50 1.10 -3.48
C SER A 781 -11.03 0.34 -4.74
N PHE A 782 -10.05 -0.55 -4.58
CA PHE A 782 -9.43 -1.34 -5.65
C PHE A 782 -9.95 -2.79 -5.74
N SER A 783 -10.79 -3.25 -4.81
CA SER A 783 -11.45 -4.55 -4.91
C SER A 783 -12.46 -4.56 -6.06
N GLN A 784 -12.42 -5.60 -6.91
CA GLN A 784 -13.39 -5.78 -7.99
C GLN A 784 -14.78 -6.18 -7.49
N SER A 785 -14.86 -6.71 -6.25
CA SER A 785 -16.10 -7.15 -5.60
C SER A 785 -16.71 -6.13 -4.63
N LYS A 786 -16.30 -4.85 -4.67
CA LYS A 786 -16.82 -3.78 -3.79
C LYS A 786 -18.33 -3.55 -3.80
N GLY A 787 -19.03 -4.04 -4.83
CA GLY A 787 -20.48 -3.98 -4.96
C GLY A 787 -21.20 -5.28 -4.57
N ALA A 788 -20.47 -6.33 -4.19
CA ALA A 788 -21.03 -7.63 -3.87
C ALA A 788 -21.89 -7.56 -2.60
N LYS A 789 -22.96 -8.36 -2.55
CA LYS A 789 -23.80 -8.51 -1.35
C LYS A 789 -23.37 -9.74 -0.55
N LEU A 790 -23.21 -9.55 0.76
CA LEU A 790 -22.79 -10.59 1.69
C LEU A 790 -23.99 -11.34 2.26
N TYR A 791 -23.95 -12.66 2.14
CA TYR A 791 -24.89 -13.58 2.77
C TYR A 791 -24.20 -14.25 3.95
N ILE A 792 -24.93 -14.36 5.06
CA ILE A 792 -24.47 -15.14 6.22
C ILE A 792 -24.81 -16.61 5.95
N GLY A 793 -23.80 -17.44 5.72
CA GLY A 793 -23.94 -18.89 5.56
C GLY A 793 -24.09 -19.59 6.91
N LEU A 794 -25.14 -20.40 7.05
CA LEU A 794 -25.48 -21.15 8.26
C LEU A 794 -25.75 -22.62 7.91
N PRO A 795 -25.45 -23.55 8.82
CA PRO A 795 -25.92 -24.92 8.68
C PRO A 795 -27.44 -24.97 8.93
N ALA A 796 -28.14 -25.81 8.19
CA ALA A 796 -29.60 -25.87 8.20
C ALA A 796 -30.17 -26.87 9.22
N SER A 797 -29.32 -27.72 9.80
CA SER A 797 -29.63 -28.61 10.92
C SER A 797 -28.38 -28.76 11.81
N PRO A 798 -28.54 -29.31 13.03
CA PRO A 798 -27.40 -29.63 13.90
C PRO A 798 -26.35 -30.54 13.27
N ASP A 799 -26.77 -31.47 12.39
CA ASP A 799 -25.89 -32.48 11.77
C ASP A 799 -25.39 -32.06 10.37
N ALA A 800 -25.73 -30.85 9.90
CA ALA A 800 -25.39 -30.38 8.56
C ALA A 800 -23.93 -29.89 8.43
N ALA A 801 -23.28 -29.64 9.55
CA ALA A 801 -21.90 -29.17 9.68
C ALA A 801 -21.15 -30.08 10.67
N ASP A 802 -19.85 -29.89 10.85
CA ASP A 802 -19.03 -30.79 11.66
C ASP A 802 -19.56 -30.90 13.11
N ASN A 803 -19.77 -32.13 13.58
CA ASN A 803 -20.48 -32.46 14.83
C ASN A 803 -19.72 -32.08 16.11
N ASP A 804 -18.51 -31.54 15.99
CA ASP A 804 -17.61 -31.33 17.12
C ASP A 804 -17.88 -29.99 17.84
N GLU A 805 -18.67 -29.08 17.24
CA GLU A 805 -18.90 -27.72 17.75
C GLU A 805 -20.29 -27.17 17.32
N ASN A 806 -21.06 -26.60 18.25
CA ASN A 806 -22.47 -26.24 18.04
C ASN A 806 -22.68 -25.02 17.09
N TYR A 807 -22.40 -25.15 15.79
CA TYR A 807 -22.52 -24.10 14.77
C TYR A 807 -23.97 -23.77 14.38
N PHE A 808 -24.90 -24.72 14.58
CA PHE A 808 -26.30 -24.55 14.24
C PHE A 808 -27.03 -23.55 15.13
N LEU A 809 -27.43 -22.41 14.57
CA LEU A 809 -28.28 -21.47 15.29
C LEU A 809 -29.71 -21.98 15.33
N THR A 810 -30.34 -21.96 16.51
CA THR A 810 -31.79 -22.16 16.59
C THR A 810 -32.54 -21.03 15.85
N PRO A 811 -33.80 -21.22 15.43
CA PRO A 811 -34.56 -20.15 14.76
C PRO A 811 -34.58 -18.82 15.55
N ASP A 812 -34.66 -18.87 16.87
CA ASP A 812 -34.64 -17.67 17.72
C ASP A 812 -33.25 -16.99 17.74
N GLU A 813 -32.17 -17.77 17.73
CA GLU A 813 -30.80 -17.23 17.64
C GLU A 813 -30.51 -16.65 16.25
N ALA A 814 -30.93 -17.35 15.20
CA ALA A 814 -30.87 -16.83 13.84
C ALA A 814 -31.70 -15.54 13.70
N ALA A 815 -32.85 -15.44 14.39
CA ALA A 815 -33.65 -14.22 14.41
C ALA A 815 -32.91 -13.04 15.05
N LYS A 816 -32.13 -13.27 16.11
CA LYS A 816 -31.29 -12.21 16.70
C LYS A 816 -30.26 -11.72 15.69
N LEU A 817 -29.47 -12.64 15.15
CA LEU A 817 -28.40 -12.33 14.18
C LEU A 817 -28.94 -11.64 12.93
N ILE A 818 -30.02 -12.17 12.34
CA ILE A 818 -30.61 -11.60 11.12
C ILE A 818 -31.16 -10.21 11.40
N ASN A 819 -31.83 -9.98 12.52
CA ASN A 819 -32.41 -8.66 12.81
C ASN A 819 -31.35 -7.59 13.08
N GLU A 820 -30.18 -7.98 13.59
CA GLU A 820 -29.02 -7.12 13.72
C GLU A 820 -28.46 -6.70 12.36
N TYR A 821 -28.27 -7.65 11.44
CA TYR A 821 -27.57 -7.40 10.18
C TYR A 821 -28.46 -7.07 8.97
N ARG A 822 -29.78 -7.32 9.02
CA ARG A 822 -30.71 -7.15 7.87
C ARG A 822 -30.76 -5.73 7.29
N TYR A 823 -30.37 -4.72 8.06
CA TYR A 823 -30.32 -3.32 7.63
C TYR A 823 -28.91 -2.84 7.29
N HIS A 824 -27.91 -3.70 7.44
CA HIS A 824 -26.53 -3.39 7.09
C HIS A 824 -26.40 -3.20 5.56
N PRO A 825 -25.67 -2.16 5.07
CA PRO A 825 -25.60 -1.84 3.65
C PRO A 825 -24.99 -2.96 2.78
N GLY A 826 -24.16 -3.81 3.39
CA GLY A 826 -23.57 -5.01 2.77
C GLY A 826 -24.49 -6.22 2.65
N PHE A 827 -25.59 -6.24 3.41
CA PHE A 827 -26.41 -7.43 3.60
C PHE A 827 -27.18 -7.84 2.36
N GLY A 828 -27.02 -9.10 1.97
CA GLY A 828 -27.72 -9.77 0.86
C GLY A 828 -28.77 -10.77 1.30
N GLY A 829 -28.57 -11.42 2.45
CA GLY A 829 -29.49 -12.45 2.97
C GLY A 829 -28.78 -13.55 3.76
N ILE A 830 -29.40 -14.74 3.76
CA ILE A 830 -28.89 -15.94 4.42
C ILE A 830 -28.66 -17.04 3.40
N MET A 831 -27.54 -17.74 3.53
CA MET A 831 -27.25 -18.98 2.83
C MET A 831 -27.39 -20.16 3.79
N LEU A 832 -27.99 -21.26 3.32
CA LEU A 832 -28.18 -22.48 4.09
C LEU A 832 -27.50 -23.68 3.45
N TRP A 833 -26.65 -24.33 4.24
CA TRP A 833 -26.11 -25.65 3.95
C TRP A 833 -26.83 -26.71 4.79
N ASP A 834 -27.66 -27.59 4.23
CA ASP A 834 -28.09 -27.71 2.84
C ASP A 834 -29.61 -27.96 2.75
N ALA A 835 -30.13 -28.24 1.55
CA ALA A 835 -31.56 -28.44 1.32
C ALA A 835 -32.14 -29.62 2.11
N GLY A 836 -31.48 -30.78 2.03
CA GLY A 836 -31.90 -31.99 2.73
C GLY A 836 -31.87 -31.82 4.25
N SER A 837 -30.85 -31.13 4.77
CA SER A 837 -30.73 -30.84 6.20
C SER A 837 -31.85 -29.92 6.70
N SER A 838 -32.22 -28.90 5.90
CA SER A 838 -33.34 -28.03 6.23
C SER A 838 -34.67 -28.78 6.32
N ASP A 839 -34.88 -29.81 5.49
CA ASP A 839 -36.12 -30.60 5.48
C ASP A 839 -36.24 -31.48 6.73
N GLN A 840 -35.11 -31.88 7.32
CA GLN A 840 -35.08 -32.65 8.57
C GLN A 840 -35.28 -31.76 9.81
N ALA A 841 -34.89 -30.49 9.75
CA ALA A 841 -35.03 -29.52 10.84
C ALA A 841 -36.38 -28.80 10.81
N VAL A 842 -37.44 -29.45 11.30
CA VAL A 842 -38.79 -28.86 11.36
C VAL A 842 -39.12 -28.34 12.76
N THR A 843 -39.36 -27.03 12.87
CA THR A 843 -39.84 -26.37 14.10
C THR A 843 -41.20 -25.75 13.83
N ASN A 844 -42.18 -25.97 14.73
CA ASN A 844 -43.53 -25.38 14.60
C ASN A 844 -44.25 -25.65 13.26
N GLY A 845 -43.89 -26.72 12.55
CA GLY A 845 -44.44 -27.05 11.22
C GLY A 845 -43.87 -26.23 10.06
N CYS A 846 -42.75 -25.55 10.26
CA CYS A 846 -41.90 -24.92 9.25
C CYS A 846 -40.55 -25.65 9.17
N THR A 847 -40.03 -25.87 7.96
CA THR A 847 -38.63 -26.25 7.76
C THR A 847 -37.70 -25.09 8.18
N TYR A 848 -36.43 -25.36 8.44
CA TYR A 848 -35.49 -24.31 8.83
C TYR A 848 -35.38 -23.20 7.76
N SER A 849 -35.42 -23.54 6.48
CA SER A 849 -35.50 -22.58 5.38
C SER A 849 -36.76 -21.69 5.44
N GLN A 850 -37.91 -22.24 5.82
CA GLN A 850 -39.14 -21.47 6.02
C GLN A 850 -39.06 -20.56 7.25
N GLU A 851 -38.43 -21.02 8.33
CA GLU A 851 -38.15 -20.22 9.52
C GLU A 851 -37.30 -18.99 9.16
N ILE A 852 -36.17 -19.20 8.49
CA ILE A 852 -35.29 -18.11 8.05
C ILE A 852 -36.02 -17.16 7.09
N GLN A 853 -36.83 -17.67 6.15
CA GLN A 853 -37.61 -16.82 5.26
C GLN A 853 -38.63 -15.97 6.03
N SER A 854 -39.28 -16.52 7.05
CA SER A 854 -40.18 -15.77 7.94
C SER A 854 -39.43 -14.65 8.65
N ILE A 855 -38.25 -14.95 9.20
CA ILE A 855 -37.40 -13.98 9.91
C ILE A 855 -36.97 -12.86 8.96
N LEU A 856 -36.48 -13.18 7.77
CA LEU A 856 -36.05 -12.18 6.79
C LEU A 856 -37.22 -11.24 6.40
N LYS A 857 -38.44 -11.77 6.24
CA LYS A 857 -39.61 -10.98 5.85
C LYS A 857 -40.21 -10.17 7.00
N THR A 858 -40.29 -10.76 8.20
CA THR A 858 -41.11 -10.25 9.30
C THR A 858 -40.31 -9.86 10.54
N GLY A 859 -39.04 -10.25 10.61
CA GLY A 859 -38.19 -10.19 11.80
C GLY A 859 -38.50 -11.25 12.84
N LYS A 860 -39.40 -12.20 12.55
CA LYS A 860 -39.87 -13.20 13.52
C LYS A 860 -39.85 -14.61 12.93
N VAL A 861 -39.62 -15.59 13.81
CA VAL A 861 -39.80 -17.03 13.53
C VAL A 861 -41.23 -17.33 13.07
N CYS A 862 -41.44 -18.47 12.43
CA CYS A 862 -42.75 -18.94 12.01
C CYS A 862 -43.74 -18.95 13.18
N PRO A 863 -45.01 -18.55 12.94
CA PRO A 863 -46.04 -18.66 13.96
C PRO A 863 -46.29 -20.14 14.29
N LYS A 864 -46.45 -20.44 15.58
CA LYS A 864 -46.85 -21.77 16.06
C LYS A 864 -48.18 -22.17 15.42
N LYS A 865 -48.16 -23.20 14.57
CA LYS A 865 -49.40 -23.88 14.15
C LYS A 865 -49.91 -24.69 15.34
N TYR A 866 -51.04 -24.27 15.90
CA TYR A 866 -51.78 -25.03 16.91
C TYR A 866 -52.62 -26.13 16.25
#